data_AF-A0A937X9U2-F1
#
_entry.id   AF-A0A937X9U2-F1
#
_cell.length_a   1.000
_cell.length_b   1.000
_cell.length_c   1.000
_cell.angle_alpha   90.00
_cell.angle_beta   90.00
_cell.angle_gamma   90.00
#
_symmetry.space_group_name_H-M   'P 1'
#
loop_
_entity.id
_entity.type
_entity.pdbx_description
1 polymer ?
#
loop_
_entity_poly.entity_id
_entity_poly.type
_entity_poly.pdbx_seq_one_letter_code
_entity_poly.pdbx_strand_id
1 'polypeptide(L)'
;MAIPIIASKLTAPPVPAAYLSRPRLDRRWPEWSAGRLVAVTAGAGFGKTLFLADQARRHPGGLLWYSLDGQDADPETFCAYLLDGLRGLASAPSGGRTARPDPGAVSPGAEEALARAIGYLHDAPPPALIMLDDAHTLAGAPQVLQWIERLVRFLPATATLVISAREPLAIPATRLKAAGQAARIGAADLSFTAEETAQLFERRFPGTRLAGDSAHRLAELTEGWAVGIELFLQSLPDGSPETVSRALEQVSASGERWFDYFAEEVVAGLCPRTRDFLRRSALLPRLEVRLCNRLLGIRHSGRTLEELARRQLFTFPVDGERRQYRYHHLFRDFLRRQLEQRTPATELRRLHRRAAAALAEGGSLADAVALHADAGDHQEALRLIERGGDGLLEAGQHAAVERAFDGLPDDQFRRRPAALRVLGRLRDYQGQWREAESIYDRLVRRLPRGAERAELLRRMASLRLRRGEYETGTALCRRALRELGRRADPRRGEILLLLGVAACEQGRLAEGERHLNEAAALFERRRSDLPLIRIAYLLAANVYYPRGEFARAKAAARRALVGARRAGDAVEVSRAVGVLAFVTAAAGEAREARELATEGLRLATAFQHRHAAAFCRQVLGRCALLAGDLSAARQHLDQAQQFGDQAGETDLVLYPRLGRVELALVEGDPSRAAVLAAEALRIARAQEDALQEGQCRALLGLAERDARPRPASRQWSRAEEIFRRIGAAYELHRLLLLRLASGDVPATEARRTLRELLLGTGRLGHDFLFEILEPDRGALVAARALAEGVEPERARALLLRLGEKAVPPLAELARSAPERVRSQAIELLSRIGGRGSRAALDDLASSKTAIGRLASRAVEDLGRSPAVPLSIEALGPLVVRVGDRVLAHADWRSRRARRLFELLLAHRFRWAPRDQILEALWPDADPDRAHNNLRQSVHILRALLEPDRDRAGHSHYIVCRDEAFRLQPGEGYAYDVEAFERGLAEAEALSERGVRSPAEEKLKQAIGLYRGDFLAQSPYEEFAVAEREELRDRLLRALRRLLESEARAGRWEEWLLYGRRATTLDPYDEAIAAGIVRAHLRLGHRREALAAYQAYERMMIRELGVLPSAEMRALADEAAQLGARPTARGRARPADQTDGSDGGPCAAATRNATAGQSSLAARPAV
;
A
#
# COMPACT_ATOMS: atom_id res chain seq x y z
N MET A 1 -5.84 7.01 10.74
CA MET A 1 -5.92 8.29 11.49
C MET A 1 -4.63 8.41 12.30
N ALA A 2 -4.03 9.60 12.39
CA ALA A 2 -2.79 9.79 13.16
C ALA A 2 -3.03 9.59 14.66
N ILE A 3 -2.15 8.86 15.34
CA ILE A 3 -2.25 8.58 16.78
C ILE A 3 -1.85 9.85 17.54
N PRO A 4 -2.74 10.43 18.37
CA PRO A 4 -2.40 11.61 19.15
C PRO A 4 -1.35 11.26 20.21
N ILE A 5 -0.19 11.92 20.17
CA ILE A 5 0.90 11.70 21.12
C ILE A 5 0.68 12.52 22.38
N ILE A 6 0.66 11.84 23.53
CA ILE A 6 0.59 12.45 24.86
C ILE A 6 2.02 12.72 25.34
N ALA A 7 2.43 14.00 25.34
CA ALA A 7 3.80 14.40 25.71
C ALA A 7 4.23 13.95 27.11
N SER A 8 3.29 13.83 28.06
CA SER A 8 3.60 13.35 29.42
C SER A 8 4.01 11.89 29.47
N LYS A 9 3.70 11.07 28.44
CA LYS A 9 4.23 9.70 28.32
C LYS A 9 5.69 9.70 27.90
N LEU A 10 6.16 10.76 27.23
CA LEU A 10 7.52 10.88 26.71
C LEU A 10 8.48 11.69 27.61
N THR A 11 8.02 12.04 28.81
CA THR A 11 8.77 12.88 29.76
C THR A 11 9.03 12.11 31.05
N ALA A 12 10.26 12.16 31.56
CA ALA A 12 10.59 11.53 32.84
C ALA A 12 9.80 12.16 33.99
N PRO A 13 9.30 11.37 34.95
CA PRO A 13 8.60 11.92 36.10
C PRO A 13 9.58 12.74 36.98
N PRO A 14 9.09 13.80 37.64
CA PRO A 14 9.94 14.60 38.52
C PRO A 14 10.41 13.77 39.73
N VAL A 15 11.69 13.88 40.06
CA VAL A 15 12.26 13.27 41.27
C VAL A 15 11.85 14.12 42.48
N PRO A 16 11.10 13.59 43.47
CA PRO A 16 10.66 14.35 44.64
C PRO A 16 11.84 14.84 45.47
N ALA A 17 11.68 15.98 46.16
CA ALA A 17 12.69 16.48 47.11
C ALA A 17 12.99 15.48 48.25
N ALA A 18 12.00 14.66 48.61
CA ALA A 18 12.14 13.60 49.61
C ALA A 18 12.93 12.37 49.12
N TYR A 19 13.30 12.29 47.83
CA TYR A 19 14.03 11.15 47.29
C TYR A 19 15.40 10.98 47.97
N LEU A 20 15.66 9.80 48.53
CA LEU A 20 16.96 9.42 49.09
C LEU A 20 17.88 8.94 47.95
N SER A 21 18.95 9.70 47.71
CA SER A 21 20.02 9.25 46.80
C SER A 21 20.71 8.03 47.40
N ARG A 22 21.01 7.04 46.58
CA ARG A 22 21.63 5.77 47.00
C ARG A 22 23.01 5.64 46.36
N PRO A 23 24.09 6.12 47.02
CA PRO A 23 25.43 6.17 46.42
C PRO A 23 25.95 4.83 45.90
N ARG A 24 25.52 3.70 46.49
CA ARG A 24 25.90 2.37 45.99
C ARG A 24 25.36 2.08 44.60
N LEU A 25 24.14 2.54 44.28
CA LEU A 25 23.52 2.33 42.97
C LEU A 25 24.12 3.28 41.94
N ASP A 26 24.41 4.51 42.36
CA ASP A 26 25.07 5.51 41.53
C ASP A 26 26.47 5.05 41.10
N ARG A 27 27.22 4.38 42.00
CA ARG A 27 28.54 3.80 41.66
C ARG A 27 28.45 2.63 40.67
N ARG A 28 27.37 1.83 40.69
CA ARG A 28 27.19 0.68 39.78
C ARG A 28 26.52 1.04 38.46
N TRP A 29 25.83 2.19 38.38
CA TRP A 29 25.14 2.62 37.17
C TRP A 29 26.02 2.69 35.91
N PRO A 30 27.27 3.22 35.95
CA PRO A 30 28.15 3.22 34.78
C PRO A 30 28.45 1.80 34.26
N GLU A 31 28.63 0.83 35.16
CA GLU A 31 28.86 -0.57 34.78
C GLU A 31 27.62 -1.20 34.14
N TRP A 32 26.44 -0.94 34.69
CA TRP A 32 25.18 -1.45 34.14
C TRP A 32 24.82 -0.83 32.79
N SER A 33 25.07 0.47 32.62
CA SER A 33 24.69 1.23 31.42
C SER A 33 25.72 1.19 30.28
N ALA A 34 26.89 0.56 30.48
CA ALA A 34 27.93 0.41 29.46
C ALA A 34 27.52 -0.48 28.26
N GLY A 35 26.52 -1.35 28.43
CA GLY A 35 26.00 -2.24 27.39
C GLY A 35 24.84 -1.63 26.59
N ARG A 36 24.29 -2.41 25.65
CA ARG A 36 23.15 -2.01 24.80
C ARG A 36 21.79 -2.15 25.49
N LEU A 37 21.69 -3.01 26.50
CA LEU A 37 20.42 -3.33 27.15
C LEU A 37 20.56 -3.39 28.68
N VAL A 38 19.71 -2.65 29.40
CA VAL A 38 19.58 -2.74 30.86
C VAL A 38 18.15 -3.17 31.20
N ALA A 39 18.00 -4.35 31.77
CA ALA A 39 16.70 -4.84 32.24
C ALA A 39 16.56 -4.60 33.75
N VAL A 40 15.62 -3.74 34.15
CA VAL A 40 15.29 -3.47 35.55
C VAL A 40 14.02 -4.23 35.92
N THR A 41 14.15 -5.24 36.77
CA THR A 41 13.04 -6.12 37.15
C THR A 41 12.90 -6.21 38.66
N ALA A 42 11.82 -5.63 39.18
CA ALA A 42 11.45 -5.69 40.59
C ALA A 42 9.95 -5.44 40.73
N GLY A 43 9.34 -5.90 41.83
CA GLY A 43 7.92 -5.66 42.13
C GLY A 43 7.53 -4.18 42.15
N ALA A 44 6.23 -3.91 42.24
CA ALA A 44 5.74 -2.54 42.43
C ALA A 44 6.33 -1.93 43.71
N GLY A 45 6.65 -0.63 43.69
CA GLY A 45 7.12 0.11 44.88
C GLY A 45 8.57 -0.09 45.32
N PHE A 46 9.40 -0.91 44.64
CA PHE A 46 10.85 -0.98 44.90
C PHE A 46 11.63 0.27 44.43
N GLY A 47 10.93 1.31 43.98
CA GLY A 47 11.55 2.57 43.54
C GLY A 47 12.21 2.51 42.16
N LYS A 48 11.85 1.55 41.28
CA LYS A 48 12.38 1.45 39.90
C LYS A 48 12.29 2.77 39.13
N THR A 49 11.08 3.31 39.01
CA THR A 49 10.80 4.55 38.28
C THR A 49 11.56 5.74 38.86
N LEU A 50 11.62 5.87 40.19
CA LEU A 50 12.35 6.97 40.85
C LEU A 50 13.87 6.85 40.70
N PHE A 51 14.40 5.62 40.78
CA PHE A 51 15.81 5.34 40.48
C PHE A 51 16.15 5.75 39.05
N LEU A 52 15.36 5.29 38.08
CA LEU A 52 15.57 5.61 36.68
C LEU A 52 15.40 7.09 36.37
N ALA A 53 14.42 7.76 36.98
CA ALA A 53 14.24 9.20 36.83
C ALA A 53 15.41 10.01 37.41
N ASP A 54 16.02 9.56 38.51
CA ASP A 54 17.22 10.18 39.07
C ASP A 54 18.45 9.96 38.18
N GLN A 55 18.63 8.76 37.60
CA GLN A 55 19.69 8.51 36.62
C GLN A 55 19.47 9.32 35.33
N ALA A 56 18.23 9.37 34.84
CA ALA A 56 17.84 10.15 33.67
C ALA A 56 18.16 11.64 33.85
N ARG A 57 17.87 12.20 35.04
CA ARG A 57 18.18 13.59 35.38
C ARG A 57 19.68 13.90 35.39
N ARG A 58 20.52 12.93 35.76
CA ARG A 58 21.98 13.08 35.84
C ARG A 58 22.69 12.69 34.53
N HIS A 59 21.95 12.21 33.53
CA HIS A 59 22.52 11.71 32.29
C HIS A 59 23.04 12.86 31.41
N PRO A 60 24.31 12.82 30.95
CA PRO A 60 24.93 13.94 30.25
C PRO A 60 24.59 14.03 28.74
N GLY A 61 23.99 12.99 28.15
CA GLY A 61 23.71 12.90 26.73
C GLY A 61 22.22 12.94 26.38
N GLY A 62 21.86 12.44 25.20
CA GLY A 62 20.48 12.37 24.77
C GLY A 62 19.65 11.42 25.64
N LEU A 63 18.47 11.85 26.07
CA LEU A 63 17.54 11.06 26.88
C LEU A 63 16.16 10.99 26.22
N LEU A 64 15.65 9.77 26.03
CA LEU A 64 14.24 9.52 25.75
C LEU A 64 13.64 8.73 26.91
N TRP A 65 12.60 9.28 27.53
CA TRP A 65 11.75 8.55 28.46
C TRP A 65 10.47 8.14 27.77
N TYR A 66 9.98 6.92 28.01
CA TYR A 66 8.70 6.44 27.50
C TYR A 66 7.98 5.58 28.54
N SER A 67 6.95 6.13 29.16
CA SER A 67 6.06 5.43 30.09
C SER A 67 4.97 4.64 29.35
N LEU A 68 4.97 3.32 29.52
CA LEU A 68 4.08 2.39 28.83
C LEU A 68 2.79 2.12 29.63
N ASP A 69 1.68 1.97 28.91
CA ASP A 69 0.38 1.54 29.41
C ASP A 69 -0.23 0.44 28.51
N GLY A 70 -1.44 -0.03 28.84
CA GLY A 70 -2.08 -1.14 28.11
C GLY A 70 -2.43 -0.84 26.64
N GLN A 71 -2.44 0.42 26.20
CA GLN A 71 -2.65 0.77 24.79
C GLN A 71 -1.40 0.52 23.95
N ASP A 72 -0.21 0.55 24.56
CA ASP A 72 1.07 0.34 23.86
C ASP A 72 1.33 -1.14 23.54
N ALA A 73 0.41 -2.04 23.93
CA ALA A 73 0.36 -3.40 23.42
C ALA A 73 0.04 -3.45 21.91
N ASP A 74 -0.58 -2.40 21.37
CA ASP A 74 -0.77 -2.20 19.93
C ASP A 74 0.54 -1.73 19.27
N PRO A 75 1.07 -2.46 18.26
CA PRO A 75 2.34 -2.11 17.62
C PRO A 75 2.36 -0.73 16.96
N GLU A 76 1.25 -0.26 16.39
CA GLU A 76 1.19 1.05 15.75
C GLU A 76 1.30 2.18 16.77
N THR A 77 0.58 2.04 17.89
CA THR A 77 0.64 2.96 19.03
C THR A 77 2.04 2.99 19.63
N PHE A 78 2.63 1.83 19.93
CA PHE A 78 3.99 1.74 20.47
C PHE A 78 5.01 2.43 19.55
N CYS A 79 4.99 2.11 18.26
CA CYS A 79 5.94 2.67 17.30
C CYS A 79 5.74 4.18 17.10
N ALA A 80 4.49 4.67 17.10
CA ALA A 80 4.22 6.09 16.92
C ALA A 80 4.82 6.94 18.06
N TYR A 81 4.61 6.53 19.32
CA TYR A 81 5.18 7.21 20.48
C TYR A 81 6.70 7.11 20.52
N LEU A 82 7.25 5.92 20.25
CA LEU A 82 8.70 5.73 20.26
C LEU A 82 9.38 6.57 19.16
N LEU A 83 8.84 6.58 17.95
CA LEU A 83 9.38 7.37 16.84
C LEU A 83 9.27 8.87 17.07
N ASP A 84 8.17 9.35 17.65
CA ASP A 84 8.04 10.77 17.99
C ASP A 84 9.05 11.17 19.07
N GLY A 85 9.23 10.33 20.08
CA GLY A 85 10.25 10.50 21.11
C GLY A 85 11.68 10.49 20.56
N LEU A 86 12.00 9.53 19.70
CA LEU A 86 13.33 9.42 19.07
C LEU A 86 13.60 10.58 18.10
N ARG A 87 12.57 11.04 17.37
CA ARG A 87 12.69 12.23 16.54
C ARG A 87 12.98 13.47 17.38
N GLY A 88 12.28 13.64 18.51
CA GLY A 88 12.54 14.72 19.46
C GLY A 88 13.98 14.66 20.02
N LEU A 89 14.46 13.46 20.30
CA LEU A 89 15.82 13.19 20.75
C LEU A 89 16.88 13.56 19.70
N ALA A 90 16.67 13.16 18.43
CA ALA A 90 17.57 13.46 17.32
C ALA A 90 17.57 14.95 16.92
N SER A 91 16.45 15.64 17.16
CA SER A 91 16.25 17.03 16.75
C SER A 91 16.64 18.05 17.82
N ALA A 92 17.18 17.64 18.97
CA ALA A 92 17.52 18.54 20.06
C ALA A 92 18.90 19.19 19.85
N PRO A 93 19.01 20.50 19.53
CA PRO A 93 20.21 21.26 19.81
C PRO A 93 20.22 21.56 21.32
N SER A 94 21.38 21.84 21.90
CA SER A 94 21.50 22.37 23.26
C SER A 94 20.65 23.66 23.41
N GLY A 95 19.39 23.52 23.84
CA GLY A 95 18.43 24.62 23.94
C GLY A 95 17.11 24.36 23.22
N GLY A 96 16.04 24.20 23.99
CA GLY A 96 14.76 23.68 23.54
C GLY A 96 14.00 24.51 22.50
N ARG A 97 13.40 23.79 21.55
CA ARG A 97 12.10 24.08 20.93
C ARG A 97 11.61 22.81 20.23
N THR A 98 10.46 22.28 20.67
CA THR A 98 9.80 21.14 20.02
C THR A 98 9.22 21.59 18.68
N ALA A 99 9.78 21.07 17.58
CA ALA A 99 9.16 21.21 16.26
C ALA A 99 7.82 20.46 16.25
N ARG A 100 6.77 21.13 15.76
CA ARG A 100 5.40 20.62 15.71
C ARG A 100 5.30 19.46 14.68
N PRO A 101 4.59 18.35 14.96
CA PRO A 101 4.41 17.27 14.00
C PRO A 101 3.63 17.72 12.77
N ASP A 102 4.03 17.22 11.60
CA ASP A 102 3.32 17.39 10.34
C ASP A 102 2.02 16.57 10.38
N PRO A 103 0.83 17.18 10.42
CA PRO A 103 -0.43 16.47 10.59
C PRO A 103 -0.87 15.87 9.25
N GLY A 104 -0.22 14.78 8.86
CA GLY A 104 -0.51 14.06 7.61
C GLY A 104 0.26 12.76 7.39
N ALA A 105 1.27 12.44 8.22
CA ALA A 105 2.02 11.20 8.06
C ALA A 105 1.20 9.96 8.49
N VAL A 106 1.04 9.02 7.56
CA VAL A 106 0.57 7.66 7.81
C VAL A 106 1.57 6.96 8.76
N SER A 107 1.07 6.19 9.74
CA SER A 107 1.95 5.38 10.61
C SER A 107 2.84 4.48 9.74
N PRO A 108 4.18 4.60 9.81
CA PRO A 108 5.07 3.78 9.00
C PRO A 108 4.90 2.30 9.34
N GLY A 109 5.02 1.40 8.35
CA GLY A 109 5.02 -0.04 8.60
C GLY A 109 6.18 -0.44 9.52
N ALA A 110 6.07 -1.59 10.22
CA ALA A 110 7.02 -1.99 11.27
C ALA A 110 8.51 -1.97 10.87
N GLU A 111 8.85 -2.28 9.61
CA GLU A 111 10.23 -2.19 9.06
C GLU A 111 10.69 -0.75 8.84
N GLU A 112 9.83 0.10 8.30
CA GLU A 112 10.12 1.51 8.09
C GLU A 112 10.21 2.25 9.43
N ALA A 113 9.38 1.88 10.39
CA ALA A 113 9.49 2.34 11.77
C ALA A 113 10.83 1.94 12.39
N LEU A 114 11.29 0.70 12.19
CA LEU A 114 12.58 0.26 12.71
C LEU A 114 13.75 1.01 12.06
N ALA A 115 13.73 1.16 10.73
CA ALA A 115 14.76 1.91 10.01
C ALA A 115 14.82 3.39 10.43
N ARG A 116 13.65 4.04 10.59
CA ARG A 116 13.56 5.42 11.10
C ARG A 116 14.05 5.53 12.53
N ALA A 117 13.66 4.60 13.40
CA ALA A 117 14.12 4.57 14.80
C ALA A 117 15.65 4.46 14.87
N ILE A 118 16.25 3.57 14.07
CA ILE A 118 17.71 3.43 13.98
C ILE A 118 18.36 4.70 13.44
N GLY A 119 17.78 5.34 12.41
CA GLY A 119 18.26 6.63 11.88
C GLY A 119 18.29 7.72 12.95
N TYR A 120 17.16 7.92 13.65
CA TYR A 120 17.09 8.89 14.75
C TYR A 120 18.05 8.56 15.90
N LEU A 121 18.29 7.29 16.19
CA LEU A 121 19.25 6.86 17.21
C LEU A 121 20.71 7.11 16.80
N HIS A 122 21.02 7.09 15.50
CA HIS A 122 22.34 7.45 14.99
C HIS A 122 22.59 8.95 15.09
N ASP A 123 21.55 9.76 14.85
CA ASP A 123 21.59 11.22 14.91
C ASP A 123 21.43 11.77 16.35
N ALA A 124 21.14 10.91 17.33
CA ALA A 124 20.94 11.30 18.72
C ALA A 124 22.26 11.71 19.42
N PRO A 125 22.24 12.73 20.30
CA PRO A 125 23.43 13.15 21.06
C PRO A 125 23.99 11.99 21.92
N PRO A 126 25.25 11.54 21.70
CA PRO A 126 25.83 10.44 22.45
C PRO A 126 26.34 10.89 23.83
N PRO A 127 26.27 10.06 24.88
CA PRO A 127 25.61 8.75 24.92
C PRO A 127 24.07 8.91 24.94
N ALA A 128 23.37 8.18 24.08
CA ALA A 128 21.91 8.20 24.02
C ALA A 128 21.31 7.14 24.95
N LEU A 129 20.31 7.52 25.75
CA LEU A 129 19.67 6.67 26.75
C LEU A 129 18.16 6.63 26.51
N ILE A 130 17.63 5.44 26.25
CA ILE A 130 16.20 5.23 25.94
C ILE A 130 15.60 4.42 27.08
N MET A 131 14.66 4.99 27.83
CA MET A 131 14.03 4.35 28.97
C MET A 131 12.58 3.98 28.68
N LEU A 132 12.28 2.69 28.68
CA LEU A 132 10.92 2.15 28.60
C LEU A 132 10.47 1.77 30.02
N ASP A 133 9.60 2.57 30.62
CA ASP A 133 9.06 2.32 31.96
C ASP A 133 7.71 1.59 31.90
N ASP A 134 7.42 0.79 32.92
CA ASP A 134 6.21 -0.03 33.02
C ASP A 134 5.97 -1.04 31.88
N ALA A 135 7.04 -1.62 31.33
CA ALA A 135 7.00 -2.57 30.21
C ALA A 135 6.32 -3.92 30.50
N HIS A 136 5.95 -4.20 31.75
CA HIS A 136 5.10 -5.36 32.11
C HIS A 136 3.72 -5.32 31.42
N THR A 137 3.27 -4.15 30.99
CA THR A 137 2.07 -3.94 30.17
C THR A 137 2.17 -4.63 28.80
N LEU A 138 3.38 -4.91 28.32
CA LEU A 138 3.66 -5.55 27.03
C LEU A 138 3.75 -7.08 27.08
N ALA A 139 3.57 -7.70 28.26
CA ALA A 139 3.76 -9.15 28.43
C ALA A 139 2.87 -10.01 27.50
N GLY A 140 1.67 -9.52 27.15
CA GLY A 140 0.74 -10.16 26.22
C GLY A 140 0.89 -9.73 24.75
N ALA A 141 1.93 -8.95 24.40
CA ALA A 141 2.11 -8.34 23.09
C ALA A 141 3.39 -8.85 22.38
N PRO A 142 3.37 -10.10 21.85
CA PRO A 142 4.58 -10.72 21.29
C PRO A 142 5.15 -9.95 20.09
N GLN A 143 4.29 -9.24 19.35
CA GLN A 143 4.67 -8.43 18.19
C GLN A 143 5.53 -7.21 18.60
N VAL A 144 5.19 -6.54 19.69
CA VAL A 144 5.96 -5.40 20.23
C VAL A 144 7.27 -5.89 20.84
N LEU A 145 7.24 -7.01 21.58
CA LEU A 145 8.45 -7.60 22.17
C LEU A 145 9.46 -8.06 21.10
N GLN A 146 9.00 -8.68 20.01
CA GLN A 146 9.84 -9.00 18.85
C GLN A 146 10.41 -7.74 18.19
N TRP A 147 9.64 -6.66 18.14
CA TRP A 147 10.11 -5.40 17.57
C TRP A 147 11.21 -4.76 18.45
N ILE A 148 11.02 -4.74 19.78
CA ILE A 148 12.05 -4.30 20.75
C ILE A 148 13.31 -5.15 20.62
N GLU A 149 13.17 -6.48 20.50
CA GLU A 149 14.31 -7.38 20.29
C GLU A 149 15.12 -6.98 19.04
N ARG A 150 14.43 -6.69 17.93
CA ARG A 150 15.07 -6.24 16.70
C ARG A 150 15.73 -4.88 16.86
N LEU A 151 15.07 -3.92 17.52
CA LEU A 151 15.66 -2.63 17.83
C LEU A 151 16.97 -2.80 18.60
N VAL A 152 17.00 -3.65 19.64
CA VAL A 152 18.20 -3.88 20.44
C VAL A 152 19.35 -4.47 19.62
N ARG A 153 19.06 -5.36 18.67
CA ARG A 153 20.06 -5.92 17.76
C ARG A 153 20.74 -4.85 16.91
N PHE A 154 20.01 -3.81 16.50
CA PHE A 154 20.48 -2.73 15.63
C PHE A 154 20.81 -1.43 16.36
N LEU A 155 20.77 -1.40 17.71
CA LEU A 155 21.18 -0.22 18.49
C LEU A 155 22.64 0.16 18.15
N PRO A 156 22.93 1.45 17.88
CA PRO A 156 24.30 1.91 17.73
C PRO A 156 25.07 1.76 19.04
N ALA A 157 26.40 1.67 18.96
CA ALA A 157 27.25 1.52 20.15
C ALA A 157 27.18 2.71 21.13
N THR A 158 26.65 3.84 20.67
CA THR A 158 26.44 5.07 21.43
C THR A 158 25.08 5.12 22.13
N ALA A 159 24.22 4.11 21.99
CA ALA A 159 22.88 4.09 22.55
C ALA A 159 22.61 2.88 23.46
N THR A 160 21.95 3.13 24.59
CA THR A 160 21.56 2.12 25.58
C THR A 160 20.05 2.13 25.78
N LEU A 161 19.42 0.95 25.66
CA LEU A 161 18.00 0.76 25.98
C LEU A 161 17.84 0.24 27.41
N VAL A 162 17.04 0.94 28.21
CA VAL A 162 16.66 0.55 29.57
C VAL A 162 15.20 0.14 29.57
N ILE A 163 14.90 -1.05 30.11
CA ILE A 163 13.53 -1.57 30.19
C ILE A 163 13.20 -1.87 31.65
N SER A 164 12.19 -1.18 32.20
CA SER A 164 11.68 -1.39 33.55
C SER A 164 10.39 -2.19 33.51
N ALA A 165 10.37 -3.32 34.22
CA ALA A 165 9.23 -4.22 34.31
C ALA A 165 9.10 -4.81 35.73
N ARG A 166 7.95 -5.42 36.01
CA ARG A 166 7.70 -6.09 37.30
C ARG A 166 8.20 -7.51 37.32
N GLU A 167 8.09 -8.15 36.17
CA GLU A 167 8.54 -9.51 35.90
C GLU A 167 9.45 -9.49 34.67
N PRO A 168 10.32 -10.50 34.51
CA PRO A 168 11.17 -10.60 33.32
C PRO A 168 10.32 -10.73 32.05
N LEU A 169 10.57 -9.86 31.07
CA LEU A 169 9.94 -9.99 29.76
C LEU A 169 10.66 -11.05 28.92
N ALA A 170 9.91 -11.75 28.07
CA ALA A 170 10.41 -12.77 27.15
C ALA A 170 11.18 -12.15 25.95
N ILE A 171 12.23 -11.40 26.23
CA ILE A 171 13.14 -10.82 25.22
C ILE A 171 14.39 -11.73 25.16
N PRO A 172 14.64 -12.44 24.05
CA PRO A 172 15.78 -13.35 23.90
C PRO A 172 17.15 -12.61 23.90
N ALA A 173 17.66 -12.25 25.08
CA ALA A 173 18.90 -11.50 25.24
C ALA A 173 20.13 -12.37 25.58
N THR A 174 20.06 -13.70 25.39
CA THR A 174 21.12 -14.64 25.77
C THR A 174 22.47 -14.33 25.11
N ARG A 175 22.46 -13.96 23.82
CA ARG A 175 23.68 -13.56 23.09
C ARG A 175 24.28 -12.24 23.59
N LEU A 176 23.43 -11.26 23.93
CA LEU A 176 23.89 -9.97 24.46
C LEU A 176 24.47 -10.13 25.87
N LYS A 177 23.87 -11.01 26.69
CA LYS A 177 24.43 -11.38 28.00
C LYS A 177 25.78 -12.07 27.87
N ALA A 178 25.92 -13.04 26.96
CA ALA A 178 27.20 -13.71 26.71
C ALA A 178 28.30 -12.76 26.22
N ALA A 179 27.92 -11.70 25.49
CA ALA A 179 28.83 -10.66 25.00
C ALA A 179 29.07 -9.51 26.01
N GLY A 180 28.54 -9.59 27.23
CA GLY A 180 28.66 -8.50 28.22
C GLY A 180 27.91 -7.21 27.84
N GLN A 181 27.01 -7.25 26.85
CA GLN A 181 26.25 -6.10 26.33
C GLN A 181 24.85 -5.96 26.96
N ALA A 182 24.51 -6.79 27.95
CA ALA A 182 23.24 -6.70 28.66
C ALA A 182 23.43 -6.84 30.18
N ALA A 183 22.89 -5.88 30.95
CA ALA A 183 22.87 -5.89 32.41
C ALA A 183 21.46 -6.16 32.94
N ARG A 184 21.36 -6.78 34.12
CA ARG A 184 20.11 -6.97 34.84
C ARG A 184 20.21 -6.36 36.24
N ILE A 185 19.24 -5.52 36.59
CA ILE A 185 19.05 -4.95 37.92
C ILE A 185 17.81 -5.61 38.52
N GLY A 186 17.99 -6.36 39.61
CA GLY A 186 16.93 -7.11 40.27
C GLY A 186 16.32 -6.38 41.47
N ALA A 187 15.32 -7.00 42.09
CA ALA A 187 14.76 -6.54 43.37
C ALA A 187 15.85 -6.41 44.45
N ALA A 188 16.71 -7.42 44.61
CA ALA A 188 17.82 -7.40 45.58
C ALA A 188 18.81 -6.23 45.37
N ASP A 189 19.05 -5.81 44.12
CA ASP A 189 19.88 -4.63 43.86
C ASP A 189 19.17 -3.35 44.31
N LEU A 190 17.85 -3.24 44.15
CA LEU A 190 17.06 -2.05 44.49
C LEU A 190 16.58 -2.02 45.95
N SER A 191 16.56 -3.16 46.64
CA SER A 191 16.16 -3.29 48.04
C SER A 191 17.00 -2.38 48.92
N PHE A 192 16.34 -1.62 49.79
CA PHE A 192 16.99 -0.75 50.76
C PHE A 192 17.84 -1.56 51.74
N THR A 193 19.05 -1.10 51.99
CA THR A 193 19.90 -1.65 53.05
C THR A 193 19.47 -1.12 54.42
N ALA A 194 19.95 -1.73 55.51
CA ALA A 194 19.72 -1.20 56.86
C ALA A 194 20.23 0.25 57.00
N GLU A 195 21.37 0.56 56.38
CA GLU A 195 21.93 1.92 56.37
C GLU A 195 21.03 2.90 55.61
N GLU A 196 20.54 2.53 54.42
CA GLU A 196 19.60 3.35 53.63
C GLU A 196 18.26 3.51 54.36
N THR A 197 17.82 2.48 55.10
CA THR A 197 16.61 2.50 55.93
C THR A 197 16.76 3.48 57.09
N ALA A 198 17.90 3.48 57.77
CA ALA A 198 18.20 4.44 58.83
C ALA A 198 18.28 5.88 58.28
N GLN A 199 18.91 6.07 57.12
CA GLN A 199 18.97 7.39 56.47
C GLN A 199 17.57 7.91 56.05
N LEU A 200 16.70 7.01 55.59
CA LEU A 200 15.31 7.37 55.27
C LEU A 200 14.53 7.75 56.55
N PHE A 201 14.75 7.04 57.65
CA PHE A 201 14.18 7.35 58.96
C PHE A 201 14.63 8.73 59.46
N GLU A 202 15.94 9.03 59.44
CA GLU A 202 16.50 10.32 59.90
C GLU A 202 15.94 11.51 59.11
N ARG A 203 15.65 11.32 57.81
CA ARG A 203 14.99 12.35 56.99
C ARG A 203 13.55 12.61 57.41
N ARG A 204 12.82 11.55 57.80
CA ARG A 204 11.43 11.66 58.23
C ARG A 204 11.29 12.25 59.62
N PHE A 205 12.21 11.89 60.53
CA PHE A 205 12.28 12.36 61.91
C PHE A 205 13.62 13.04 62.20
N PRO A 206 13.82 14.30 61.73
CA PRO A 206 15.07 15.03 61.89
C PRO A 206 15.50 15.11 63.36
N GLY A 207 16.77 14.81 63.64
CA GLY A 207 17.33 14.83 65.00
C GLY A 207 17.18 13.53 65.78
N THR A 208 16.53 12.51 65.23
CA THR A 208 16.45 11.16 65.82
C THR A 208 17.14 10.14 64.91
N ARG A 209 17.84 9.15 65.48
CA ARG A 209 18.51 8.08 64.73
C ARG A 209 17.87 6.73 65.01
N LEU A 210 17.67 5.95 63.96
CA LEU A 210 17.20 4.58 64.10
C LEU A 210 18.36 3.69 64.57
N ALA A 211 18.17 2.97 65.68
CA ALA A 211 19.14 2.01 66.18
C ALA A 211 19.44 0.93 65.11
N GLY A 212 20.71 0.50 65.02
CA GLY A 212 21.17 -0.43 63.97
C GLY A 212 20.36 -1.72 63.89
N ASP A 213 20.05 -2.33 65.04
CA ASP A 213 19.26 -3.55 65.11
C ASP A 213 17.81 -3.34 64.63
N SER A 214 17.21 -2.18 64.93
CA SER A 214 15.87 -1.82 64.46
C SER A 214 15.85 -1.52 62.96
N ALA A 215 16.89 -0.89 62.44
CA ALA A 215 17.06 -0.65 61.01
C ALA A 215 17.25 -1.95 60.23
N HIS A 216 18.05 -2.89 60.77
CA HIS A 216 18.24 -4.20 60.20
C HIS A 216 16.94 -5.00 60.18
N ARG A 217 16.24 -5.04 61.32
CA ARG A 217 14.96 -5.73 61.46
C ARG A 217 13.86 -5.15 60.56
N LEU A 218 13.80 -3.82 60.41
CA LEU A 218 12.85 -3.18 59.49
C LEU A 218 13.16 -3.51 58.02
N ALA A 219 14.44 -3.46 57.63
CA ALA A 219 14.87 -3.83 56.28
C ALA A 219 14.59 -5.31 55.99
N GLU A 220 14.79 -6.20 56.98
CA GLU A 220 14.50 -7.63 56.86
C GLU A 220 13.00 -7.90 56.72
N LEU A 221 12.16 -7.34 57.60
CA LEU A 221 10.70 -7.50 57.57
C LEU A 221 10.06 -6.99 56.27
N THR A 222 10.64 -5.97 55.67
CA THR A 222 10.14 -5.38 54.42
C THR A 222 10.87 -5.90 53.19
N GLU A 223 11.85 -6.80 53.36
CA GLU A 223 12.79 -7.24 52.31
C GLU A 223 13.47 -6.06 51.56
N GLY A 224 13.62 -4.93 52.24
CA GLY A 224 14.11 -3.68 51.66
C GLY A 224 13.14 -3.00 50.69
N TRP A 225 11.84 -3.35 50.70
CA TRP A 225 10.83 -2.73 49.85
C TRP A 225 10.63 -1.26 50.24
N ALA A 226 11.13 -0.35 49.40
CA ALA A 226 11.17 1.10 49.66
C ALA A 226 9.81 1.70 50.08
N VAL A 227 8.73 1.34 49.38
CA VAL A 227 7.37 1.79 49.73
C VAL A 227 6.89 1.15 51.04
N GLY A 228 7.27 -0.10 51.33
CA GLY A 228 6.95 -0.74 52.61
C GLY A 228 7.60 -0.04 53.80
N ILE A 229 8.88 0.29 53.67
CA ILE A 229 9.61 1.05 54.68
C ILE A 229 8.96 2.43 54.86
N GLU A 230 8.68 3.15 53.78
CA GLU A 230 8.06 4.47 53.84
C GLU A 230 6.66 4.41 54.51
N LEU A 231 5.86 3.38 54.20
CA LEU A 231 4.56 3.17 54.86
C LEU A 231 4.70 2.86 56.35
N PHE A 232 5.70 2.05 56.73
CA PHE A 232 6.03 1.80 58.13
C PHE A 232 6.40 3.11 58.84
N LEU A 233 7.31 3.90 58.27
CA LEU A 233 7.73 5.18 58.83
C LEU A 233 6.59 6.20 58.93
N GLN A 234 5.65 6.20 57.98
CA GLN A 234 4.47 7.07 58.02
C GLN A 234 3.44 6.65 59.07
N SER A 235 3.41 5.38 59.46
CA SER A 235 2.51 4.88 60.51
C SER A 235 2.96 5.27 61.93
N LEU A 236 4.23 5.66 62.10
CA LEU A 236 4.78 6.03 63.39
C LEU A 236 4.33 7.44 63.79
N PRO A 237 3.82 7.62 65.02
CA PRO A 237 3.44 8.95 65.52
C PRO A 237 4.66 9.84 65.77
N ASP A 238 5.79 9.27 66.18
CA ASP A 238 7.09 9.93 66.39
C ASP A 238 8.26 8.96 66.15
N GLY A 239 9.48 9.51 66.15
CA GLY A 239 10.73 8.76 65.96
C GLY A 239 11.35 8.21 67.25
N SER A 240 10.61 8.11 68.36
CA SER A 240 11.17 7.59 69.62
C SER A 240 11.51 6.09 69.54
N PRO A 241 12.62 5.63 70.13
CA PRO A 241 13.03 4.22 70.09
C PRO A 241 11.96 3.24 70.60
N GLU A 242 11.17 3.63 71.61
CA GLU A 242 10.10 2.83 72.21
C GLU A 242 8.92 2.64 71.25
N THR A 243 8.54 3.70 70.52
CA THR A 243 7.46 3.67 69.54
C THR A 243 7.83 2.81 68.34
N VAL A 244 9.07 2.95 67.84
CA VAL A 244 9.58 2.14 66.73
C VAL A 244 9.65 0.66 67.09
N SER A 245 10.20 0.32 68.26
CA SER A 245 10.34 -1.06 68.71
C SER A 245 8.99 -1.76 68.85
N ARG A 246 8.00 -1.08 69.43
CA ARG A 246 6.63 -1.59 69.55
C ARG A 246 5.97 -1.86 68.19
N ALA A 247 6.14 -0.94 67.24
CA ALA A 247 5.59 -1.10 65.89
C ALA A 247 6.26 -2.26 65.13
N LEU A 248 7.58 -2.45 65.28
CA LEU A 248 8.30 -3.58 64.67
C LEU A 248 7.87 -4.93 65.22
N GLU A 249 7.60 -5.03 66.52
CA GLU A 249 7.08 -6.24 67.15
C GLU A 249 5.68 -6.60 66.65
N GLN A 250 4.80 -5.60 66.50
CA GLN A 250 3.45 -5.80 65.97
C GLN A 250 3.46 -6.25 64.50
N VAL A 251 4.30 -5.66 63.66
CA VAL A 251 4.43 -6.06 62.25
C VAL A 251 5.06 -7.45 62.13
N SER A 252 6.08 -7.78 62.95
CA SER A 252 6.69 -9.12 62.98
C SER A 252 5.68 -10.22 63.29
N ALA A 253 4.68 -9.95 64.14
CA ALA A 253 3.64 -10.90 64.49
C ALA A 253 2.65 -11.21 63.33
N SER A 254 2.64 -10.42 62.25
CA SER A 254 1.65 -10.50 61.16
C SER A 254 2.08 -11.30 59.91
N GLY A 255 3.35 -11.73 59.82
CA GLY A 255 3.86 -12.66 58.78
C GLY A 255 3.82 -12.14 57.32
N GLU A 256 3.63 -13.04 56.34
CA GLU A 256 3.68 -12.75 54.88
C GLU A 256 2.54 -11.83 54.34
N ARG A 257 1.58 -11.41 55.19
CA ARG A 257 0.43 -10.56 54.79
C ARG A 257 0.60 -9.08 55.14
N TRP A 258 1.82 -8.64 55.35
CA TRP A 258 2.13 -7.30 55.83
C TRP A 258 1.52 -6.16 54.98
N PHE A 259 1.40 -6.28 53.65
CA PHE A 259 0.71 -5.26 52.83
C PHE A 259 -0.79 -5.15 53.17
N ASP A 260 -1.46 -6.28 53.41
CA ASP A 260 -2.87 -6.29 53.80
C ASP A 260 -3.05 -5.65 55.18
N TYR A 261 -2.06 -5.80 56.08
CA TYR A 261 -2.03 -5.10 57.37
C TYR A 261 -1.89 -3.58 57.20
N PHE A 262 -0.91 -3.07 56.44
CA PHE A 262 -0.76 -1.62 56.23
C PHE A 262 -1.95 -1.02 55.46
N ALA A 263 -2.46 -1.72 54.44
CA ALA A 263 -3.63 -1.27 53.71
C ALA A 263 -4.87 -1.24 54.62
N GLU A 264 -5.02 -2.20 55.55
CA GLU A 264 -6.08 -2.19 56.55
C GLU A 264 -5.92 -1.03 57.53
N GLU A 265 -4.72 -0.75 58.05
CA GLU A 265 -4.45 0.39 58.96
C GLU A 265 -4.73 1.74 58.29
N VAL A 266 -4.24 1.93 57.06
CA VAL A 266 -4.49 3.16 56.28
C VAL A 266 -5.98 3.34 56.01
N VAL A 267 -6.69 2.26 55.66
CA VAL A 267 -8.14 2.30 55.41
C VAL A 267 -8.96 2.42 56.70
N ALA A 268 -8.46 1.88 57.82
CA ALA A 268 -9.06 1.99 59.16
C ALA A 268 -9.01 3.44 59.67
N GLY A 269 -7.95 4.19 59.35
CA GLY A 269 -7.83 5.62 59.63
C GLY A 269 -8.72 6.54 58.79
N LEU A 270 -9.36 6.04 57.72
CA LEU A 270 -10.29 6.82 56.90
C LEU A 270 -11.70 6.84 57.48
N CYS A 271 -12.41 7.95 57.25
CA CYS A 271 -13.81 8.07 57.65
C CYS A 271 -14.68 7.01 56.94
N PRO A 272 -15.80 6.58 57.56
CA PRO A 272 -16.63 5.48 57.03
C PRO A 272 -17.10 5.68 55.58
N ARG A 273 -17.40 6.93 55.20
CA ARG A 273 -17.84 7.29 53.84
C ARG A 273 -16.76 7.05 52.79
N THR A 274 -15.52 7.42 53.07
CA THR A 274 -14.40 7.24 52.13
C THR A 274 -14.00 5.77 52.03
N ARG A 275 -14.05 5.02 53.14
CA ARG A 275 -13.81 3.57 53.16
C ARG A 275 -14.82 2.82 52.28
N ASP A 276 -16.10 3.14 52.39
CA ASP A 276 -17.14 2.52 51.56
C ASP A 276 -17.00 2.91 50.07
N PHE A 277 -16.65 4.17 49.79
CA PHE A 277 -16.34 4.63 48.44
C PHE A 277 -15.20 3.81 47.80
N LEU A 278 -14.06 3.68 48.49
CA LEU A 278 -12.89 2.94 48.01
C LEU A 278 -13.24 1.48 47.70
N ARG A 279 -13.88 0.79 48.64
CA ARG A 279 -14.26 -0.62 48.49
C ARG A 279 -15.19 -0.86 47.32
N ARG A 280 -16.30 -0.11 47.24
CA ARG A 280 -17.33 -0.34 46.22
C ARG A 280 -16.91 0.11 44.82
N SER A 281 -16.12 1.18 44.71
CA SER A 281 -15.65 1.67 43.41
C SER A 281 -14.51 0.83 42.81
N ALA A 282 -13.84 -0.02 43.61
CA ALA A 282 -12.77 -0.91 43.14
C ALA A 282 -13.22 -1.92 42.06
N LEU A 283 -14.53 -2.14 41.91
CA LEU A 283 -15.11 -2.94 40.83
C LEU A 283 -14.84 -2.33 39.45
N LEU A 284 -14.74 -1.00 39.34
CA LEU A 284 -14.49 -0.32 38.08
C LEU A 284 -12.99 -0.42 37.70
N PRO A 285 -12.65 -0.80 36.45
CA PRO A 285 -11.26 -0.79 35.98
C PRO A 285 -10.70 0.64 35.84
N ARG A 286 -11.57 1.61 35.54
CA ARG A 286 -11.28 3.04 35.50
C ARG A 286 -12.36 3.81 36.26
N LEU A 287 -11.92 4.76 37.08
CA LEU A 287 -12.78 5.56 37.95
C LEU A 287 -13.12 6.87 37.25
N GLU A 288 -14.26 6.91 36.59
CA GLU A 288 -14.83 8.15 36.04
C GLU A 288 -15.88 8.71 36.99
N VAL A 289 -15.94 10.04 37.10
CA VAL A 289 -16.91 10.72 37.98
C VAL A 289 -18.34 10.27 37.71
N ARG A 290 -18.73 10.13 36.43
CA ARG A 290 -20.08 9.70 36.04
C ARG A 290 -20.37 8.24 36.43
N LEU A 291 -19.40 7.34 36.21
CA LEU A 291 -19.53 5.92 36.53
C LEU A 291 -19.57 5.69 38.04
N CYS A 292 -18.68 6.33 38.80
CA CYS A 292 -18.65 6.26 40.26
C CYS A 292 -19.95 6.79 40.88
N ASN A 293 -20.46 7.93 40.39
CA ASN A 293 -21.73 8.50 40.82
C ASN A 293 -22.89 7.51 40.64
N ARG A 294 -22.95 6.84 39.49
CA ARG A 294 -24.02 5.88 39.18
C ARG A 294 -23.90 4.57 39.97
N LEU A 295 -22.68 4.01 40.06
CA LEU A 295 -22.40 2.80 40.82
C LEU A 295 -22.74 2.96 42.30
N LEU A 296 -22.34 4.08 42.90
CA LEU A 296 -22.49 4.32 44.33
C LEU A 296 -23.82 5.02 44.68
N GLY A 297 -24.49 5.64 43.70
CA GLY A 297 -25.71 6.43 43.93
C GLY A 297 -25.43 7.79 44.58
N ILE A 298 -24.28 8.40 44.28
CA ILE A 298 -23.82 9.69 44.83
C ILE A 298 -23.71 10.76 43.73
N ARG A 299 -23.67 12.04 44.10
CA ARG A 299 -23.67 13.17 43.13
C ARG A 299 -22.30 13.82 42.90
N HIS A 300 -21.32 13.62 43.80
CA HIS A 300 -20.07 14.38 43.81
C HIS A 300 -18.80 13.54 44.01
N SER A 301 -18.69 12.37 43.36
CA SER A 301 -17.50 11.51 43.45
C SER A 301 -16.19 12.18 43.03
N GLY A 302 -16.25 13.22 42.18
CA GLY A 302 -15.06 13.95 41.71
C GLY A 302 -14.23 14.55 42.84
N ARG A 303 -14.87 15.17 43.85
CA ARG A 303 -14.15 15.74 45.00
C ARG A 303 -13.44 14.66 45.81
N THR A 304 -14.08 13.50 46.00
CA THR A 304 -13.48 12.36 46.71
C THR A 304 -12.30 11.78 45.93
N LEU A 305 -12.42 11.62 44.61
CA LEU A 305 -11.33 11.12 43.76
C LEU A 305 -10.13 12.09 43.73
N GLU A 306 -10.40 13.40 43.62
CA GLU A 306 -9.37 14.44 43.72
C GLU A 306 -8.67 14.42 45.07
N GLU A 307 -9.41 14.26 46.17
CA GLU A 307 -8.85 14.19 47.52
C GLU A 307 -8.00 12.94 47.73
N LEU A 308 -8.49 11.77 47.29
CA LEU A 308 -7.75 10.51 47.33
C LEU A 308 -6.44 10.59 46.54
N ALA A 309 -6.48 11.18 45.33
CA ALA A 309 -5.29 11.39 44.51
C ALA A 309 -4.34 12.42 45.12
N ARG A 310 -4.85 13.52 45.70
CA ARG A 310 -4.04 14.55 46.35
C ARG A 310 -3.33 14.03 47.61
N ARG A 311 -4.02 13.18 48.38
CA ARG A 311 -3.47 12.51 49.58
C ARG A 311 -2.62 11.28 49.24
N GLN A 312 -2.42 11.00 47.95
CA GLN A 312 -1.63 9.86 47.45
C GLN A 312 -2.10 8.51 48.03
N LEU A 313 -3.40 8.36 48.30
CA LEU A 313 -4.02 7.14 48.82
C LEU A 313 -4.20 6.10 47.70
N PHE A 314 -3.07 5.67 47.13
CA PHE A 314 -2.97 4.67 46.07
C PHE A 314 -3.91 4.92 44.87
N THR A 315 -4.24 6.19 44.60
CA THR A 315 -5.19 6.62 43.55
C THR A 315 -4.49 7.63 42.64
N PHE A 316 -4.56 7.42 41.32
CA PHE A 316 -3.78 8.18 40.33
C PHE A 316 -4.69 8.72 39.21
N PRO A 317 -4.50 9.96 38.75
CA PRO A 317 -5.17 10.44 37.54
C PRO A 317 -4.65 9.70 36.30
N VAL A 318 -5.53 9.44 35.34
CA VAL A 318 -5.23 8.73 34.08
C VAL A 318 -5.09 9.71 32.91
N ASP A 319 -5.72 10.88 33.01
CA ASP A 319 -5.71 11.93 31.98
C ASP A 319 -5.17 13.27 32.51
N GLY A 320 -4.61 14.09 31.62
CA GLY A 320 -4.07 15.42 31.96
C GLY A 320 -5.14 16.41 32.46
N GLU A 321 -6.41 16.18 32.11
CA GLU A 321 -7.56 16.96 32.59
C GLU A 321 -8.11 16.49 33.95
N ARG A 322 -7.55 15.42 34.55
CA ARG A 322 -7.97 14.84 35.84
C ARG A 322 -9.45 14.43 35.89
N ARG A 323 -10.01 13.94 34.79
CA ARG A 323 -11.41 13.46 34.72
C ARG A 323 -11.51 11.95 34.94
N GLN A 324 -10.41 11.23 34.84
CA GLN A 324 -10.32 9.79 35.01
C GLN A 324 -9.24 9.41 36.05
N TYR A 325 -9.52 8.42 36.88
CA TYR A 325 -8.59 7.92 37.90
C TYR A 325 -8.44 6.39 37.86
N ARG A 326 -7.36 5.88 38.46
CA ARG A 326 -7.13 4.44 38.68
C ARG A 326 -6.56 4.20 40.07
N TYR A 327 -6.91 3.08 40.69
CA TYR A 327 -6.21 2.59 41.87
C TYR A 327 -4.90 1.92 41.48
N HIS A 328 -3.94 1.91 42.40
CA HIS A 328 -2.82 0.96 42.34
C HIS A 328 -3.40 -0.47 42.33
N HIS A 329 -2.91 -1.34 41.46
CA HIS A 329 -3.44 -2.70 41.32
C HIS A 329 -3.44 -3.50 42.64
N LEU A 330 -2.35 -3.51 43.44
CA LEU A 330 -2.34 -4.20 44.76
C LEU A 330 -3.40 -3.65 45.71
N PHE A 331 -3.62 -2.34 45.69
CA PHE A 331 -4.64 -1.70 46.52
C PHE A 331 -6.05 -2.01 46.02
N ARG A 332 -6.25 -2.04 44.70
CA ARG A 332 -7.52 -2.47 44.09
C ARG A 332 -7.86 -3.91 44.45
N ASP A 333 -6.88 -4.80 44.39
CA ASP A 333 -7.06 -6.23 44.69
C ASP A 333 -7.33 -6.45 46.19
N PHE A 334 -6.65 -5.70 47.07
CA PHE A 334 -6.98 -5.63 48.49
C PHE A 334 -8.42 -5.16 48.71
N LEU A 335 -8.83 -4.05 48.08
CA LEU A 335 -10.18 -3.49 48.21
C LEU A 335 -11.27 -4.43 47.66
N ARG A 336 -10.99 -5.17 46.58
CA ARG A 336 -11.90 -6.19 46.02
C ARG A 336 -12.06 -7.36 46.98
N ARG A 337 -10.97 -7.90 47.54
CA ARG A 337 -11.02 -8.96 48.56
C ARG A 337 -11.79 -8.50 49.80
N GLN A 338 -11.57 -7.26 50.25
CA GLN A 338 -12.33 -6.64 51.35
C GLN A 338 -13.82 -6.44 51.01
N LEU A 339 -14.14 -6.10 49.77
CA LEU A 339 -15.51 -6.01 49.30
C LEU A 339 -16.18 -7.40 49.34
N GLU A 340 -15.50 -8.43 48.84
CA GLU A 340 -15.99 -9.82 48.81
C GLU A 340 -16.17 -10.42 50.22
N GLN A 341 -15.22 -10.20 51.13
CA GLN A 341 -15.26 -10.78 52.48
C GLN A 341 -16.27 -10.11 53.41
N ARG A 342 -16.45 -8.78 53.31
CA ARG A 342 -17.27 -7.99 54.24
C ARG A 342 -18.65 -7.62 53.69
N THR A 343 -19.01 -8.06 52.48
CA THR A 343 -20.30 -7.77 51.86
C THR A 343 -21.06 -9.07 51.62
N PRO A 344 -22.32 -9.19 52.06
CA PRO A 344 -23.12 -10.37 51.78
C PRO A 344 -23.18 -10.65 50.27
N ALA A 345 -23.15 -11.93 49.88
CA ALA A 345 -23.12 -12.35 48.47
C ALA A 345 -24.31 -11.82 47.64
N THR A 346 -25.44 -11.49 48.27
CA THR A 346 -26.61 -10.87 47.61
C THR A 346 -26.37 -9.39 47.28
N GLU A 347 -25.75 -8.63 48.17
CA GLU A 347 -25.42 -7.22 47.96
C GLU A 347 -24.23 -7.06 47.00
N LEU A 348 -23.23 -7.93 47.08
CA LEU A 348 -22.11 -7.96 46.14
C LEU A 348 -22.60 -8.18 44.70
N ARG A 349 -23.49 -9.16 44.47
CA ARG A 349 -24.13 -9.37 43.16
C ARG A 349 -24.88 -8.14 42.66
N ARG A 350 -25.61 -7.44 43.54
CA ARG A 350 -26.30 -6.18 43.19
C ARG A 350 -25.32 -5.08 42.79
N LEU A 351 -24.17 -4.97 43.45
CA LEU A 351 -23.11 -4.01 43.10
C LEU A 351 -22.47 -4.33 41.75
N HIS A 352 -22.16 -5.59 41.47
CA HIS A 352 -21.66 -6.00 40.16
C HIS A 352 -22.66 -5.65 39.04
N ARG A 353 -23.96 -5.91 39.21
CA ARG A 353 -24.99 -5.50 38.23
C ARG A 353 -25.00 -4.00 37.96
N ARG A 354 -24.91 -3.19 39.02
CA ARG A 354 -24.89 -1.72 38.88
C ARG A 354 -23.63 -1.23 38.18
N ALA A 355 -22.48 -1.84 38.47
CA ALA A 355 -21.21 -1.52 37.82
C ALA A 355 -21.26 -1.88 36.33
N ALA A 356 -21.76 -3.07 36.01
CA ALA A 356 -21.92 -3.53 34.64
C ALA A 356 -22.90 -2.64 33.83
N ALA A 357 -24.05 -2.28 34.40
CA ALA A 357 -24.99 -1.36 33.76
C ALA A 357 -24.38 0.04 33.51
N ALA A 358 -23.59 0.55 34.47
CA ALA A 358 -22.91 1.82 34.31
C ALA A 358 -21.87 1.77 33.16
N LEU A 359 -21.10 0.68 33.04
CA LEU A 359 -20.12 0.48 31.98
C LEU A 359 -20.76 0.29 30.60
N ALA A 360 -21.89 -0.43 30.53
CA ALA A 360 -22.63 -0.63 29.28
C ALA A 360 -23.11 0.69 28.68
N GLU A 361 -23.62 1.61 29.52
CA GLU A 361 -24.01 2.95 29.08
C GLU A 361 -22.82 3.87 28.77
N GLY A 362 -21.68 3.64 29.43
CA GLY A 362 -20.42 4.36 29.19
C GLY A 362 -19.67 3.94 27.92
N GLY A 363 -20.17 2.94 27.18
CA GLY A 363 -19.58 2.47 25.94
C GLY A 363 -18.55 1.34 26.09
N SER A 364 -18.28 0.86 27.31
CA SER A 364 -17.41 -0.32 27.53
C SER A 364 -18.24 -1.60 27.67
N LEU A 365 -18.73 -2.09 26.52
CA LEU A 365 -19.55 -3.30 26.46
C LEU A 365 -18.76 -4.54 26.93
N ALA A 366 -17.45 -4.59 26.64
CA ALA A 366 -16.58 -5.69 27.05
C ALA A 366 -16.48 -5.83 28.58
N ASP A 367 -16.23 -4.73 29.28
CA ASP A 367 -16.09 -4.74 30.74
C ASP A 367 -17.44 -4.99 31.44
N ALA A 368 -18.53 -4.51 30.84
CA ALA A 368 -19.88 -4.79 31.33
C ALA A 368 -20.24 -6.27 31.28
N VAL A 369 -19.88 -6.96 30.18
CA VAL A 369 -20.12 -8.40 30.04
C VAL A 369 -19.29 -9.19 31.06
N ALA A 370 -18.02 -8.84 31.25
CA ALA A 370 -17.14 -9.49 32.23
C ALA A 370 -17.70 -9.36 33.66
N LEU A 371 -18.16 -8.17 34.06
CA LEU A 371 -18.74 -7.98 35.41
C LEU A 371 -20.05 -8.75 35.63
N HIS A 372 -20.88 -8.94 34.60
CA HIS A 372 -22.06 -9.79 34.69
C HIS A 372 -21.71 -11.27 34.76
N ALA A 373 -20.66 -11.71 34.07
CA ALA A 373 -20.13 -13.07 34.18
C ALA A 373 -19.58 -13.33 35.58
N ASP A 374 -18.74 -12.43 36.12
CA ASP A 374 -18.20 -12.51 37.48
C ASP A 374 -19.30 -12.53 38.56
N ALA A 375 -20.45 -11.89 38.30
CA ALA A 375 -21.61 -11.89 39.20
C ALA A 375 -22.43 -13.20 39.16
N GLY A 376 -22.12 -14.13 38.24
CA GLY A 376 -22.95 -15.28 37.92
C GLY A 376 -24.25 -14.94 37.19
N ASP A 377 -24.41 -13.70 36.71
CA ASP A 377 -25.59 -13.24 35.97
C ASP A 377 -25.45 -13.53 34.47
N HIS A 378 -25.17 -14.79 34.12
CA HIS A 378 -24.87 -15.24 32.76
C HIS A 378 -25.93 -14.86 31.72
N GLN A 379 -27.20 -14.79 32.13
CA GLN A 379 -28.29 -14.39 31.23
C GLN A 379 -28.21 -12.94 30.77
N GLU A 380 -27.70 -12.02 31.60
CA GLU A 380 -27.55 -10.61 31.24
C GLU A 380 -26.28 -10.40 30.40
N ALA A 381 -25.18 -11.07 30.78
CA ALA A 381 -23.96 -11.14 29.97
C ALA A 381 -24.29 -11.60 28.52
N LEU A 382 -25.09 -12.66 28.39
CA LEU A 382 -25.54 -13.14 27.08
C LEU A 382 -26.41 -12.12 26.34
N ARG A 383 -27.32 -11.42 27.01
CA ARG A 383 -28.15 -10.38 26.37
C ARG A 383 -27.31 -9.23 25.82
N LEU A 384 -26.26 -8.83 26.53
CA LEU A 384 -25.32 -7.80 26.08
C LEU A 384 -24.53 -8.26 24.84
N ILE A 385 -24.04 -9.50 24.85
CA ILE A 385 -23.38 -10.11 23.67
C ILE A 385 -24.35 -10.18 22.48
N GLU A 386 -25.60 -10.61 22.69
CA GLU A 386 -26.62 -10.71 21.65
C GLU A 386 -26.95 -9.35 21.02
N ARG A 387 -26.92 -8.26 21.80
CA ARG A 387 -27.24 -6.90 21.34
C ARG A 387 -26.08 -6.15 20.70
N GLY A 388 -24.85 -6.36 21.18
CA GLY A 388 -23.69 -5.55 20.76
C GLY A 388 -22.47 -6.33 20.28
N GLY A 389 -22.50 -7.66 20.34
CA GLY A 389 -21.39 -8.51 19.89
C GLY A 389 -21.05 -8.34 18.41
N ASP A 390 -22.05 -8.20 17.54
CA ASP A 390 -21.83 -7.91 16.11
C ASP A 390 -21.04 -6.61 15.89
N GLY A 391 -21.41 -5.55 16.61
CA GLY A 391 -20.75 -4.25 16.52
C GLY A 391 -19.32 -4.29 17.04
N LEU A 392 -19.06 -5.05 18.13
CA LEU A 392 -17.70 -5.27 18.63
C LEU A 392 -16.84 -6.03 17.61
N LEU A 393 -17.40 -7.06 16.96
CA LEU A 393 -16.70 -7.82 15.93
C LEU A 393 -16.39 -6.96 14.69
N GLU A 394 -17.33 -6.11 14.28
CA GLU A 394 -17.14 -5.13 13.18
C GLU A 394 -16.11 -4.06 13.53
N ALA A 395 -16.03 -3.66 14.80
CA ALA A 395 -15.01 -2.75 15.33
C ALA A 395 -13.65 -3.43 15.62
N GLY A 396 -13.48 -4.71 15.25
CA GLY A 396 -12.22 -5.46 15.44
C GLY A 396 -11.93 -5.91 16.87
N GLN A 397 -12.86 -5.74 17.81
CA GLN A 397 -12.68 -6.09 19.23
C GLN A 397 -12.94 -7.58 19.51
N HIS A 398 -12.29 -8.47 18.77
CA HIS A 398 -12.54 -9.93 18.82
C HIS A 398 -12.20 -10.52 20.18
N ALA A 399 -11.08 -10.12 20.79
CA ALA A 399 -10.64 -10.59 22.10
C ALA A 399 -11.60 -10.22 23.25
N ALA A 400 -12.36 -9.13 23.10
CA ALA A 400 -13.38 -8.75 24.06
C ALA A 400 -14.59 -9.69 24.00
N VAL A 401 -15.00 -10.05 22.78
CA VAL A 401 -16.10 -10.99 22.54
C VAL A 401 -15.68 -12.41 22.95
N GLU A 402 -14.41 -12.79 22.74
CA GLU A 402 -13.88 -14.09 23.17
C GLU A 402 -13.87 -14.25 24.70
N ARG A 403 -13.29 -13.30 25.44
CA ARG A 403 -13.30 -13.30 26.92
C ARG A 403 -14.71 -13.35 27.50
N ALA A 404 -15.66 -12.72 26.81
CA ALA A 404 -17.07 -12.75 27.18
C ALA A 404 -17.69 -14.15 27.07
N PHE A 405 -17.25 -14.98 26.11
CA PHE A 405 -17.69 -16.38 26.00
C PHE A 405 -16.93 -17.32 26.94
N ASP A 406 -15.64 -17.09 27.21
CA ASP A 406 -14.83 -17.94 28.09
C ASP A 406 -15.37 -18.02 29.53
N GLY A 407 -15.97 -16.94 30.02
CA GLY A 407 -16.57 -16.87 31.36
C GLY A 407 -17.98 -17.47 31.46
N LEU A 408 -18.55 -18.01 30.37
CA LEU A 408 -19.92 -18.52 30.32
C LEU A 408 -19.96 -20.05 30.14
N PRO A 409 -20.82 -20.77 30.88
CA PRO A 409 -21.02 -22.20 30.68
C PRO A 409 -21.52 -22.52 29.26
N ASP A 410 -20.87 -23.49 28.61
CA ASP A 410 -21.12 -23.94 27.24
C ASP A 410 -22.59 -24.27 26.96
N ASP A 411 -23.29 -24.86 27.92
CA ASP A 411 -24.67 -25.29 27.80
C ASP A 411 -25.68 -24.12 27.71
N GLN A 412 -25.34 -22.96 28.29
CA GLN A 412 -26.25 -21.81 28.37
C GLN A 412 -26.32 -21.02 27.07
N PHE A 413 -25.18 -20.76 26.43
CA PHE A 413 -25.18 -19.99 25.18
C PHE A 413 -25.45 -20.87 23.95
N ARG A 414 -25.11 -22.17 23.98
CA ARG A 414 -25.41 -23.12 22.89
C ARG A 414 -26.92 -23.31 22.64
N ARG A 415 -27.78 -22.91 23.58
CA ARG A 415 -29.25 -22.94 23.43
C ARG A 415 -29.82 -21.67 22.80
N ARG A 416 -29.04 -20.58 22.71
CA ARG A 416 -29.51 -19.28 22.22
C ARG A 416 -29.00 -19.00 20.80
N PRO A 417 -29.88 -18.94 19.78
CA PRO A 417 -29.45 -18.72 18.39
C PRO A 417 -28.67 -17.43 18.16
N ALA A 418 -29.04 -16.33 18.83
CA ALA A 418 -28.37 -15.04 18.67
C ALA A 418 -26.92 -15.06 19.22
N ALA A 419 -26.69 -15.66 20.39
CA ALA A 419 -25.35 -15.81 20.95
C ALA A 419 -24.46 -16.73 20.08
N LEU A 420 -25.01 -17.87 19.64
CA LEU A 420 -24.31 -18.77 18.71
C LEU A 420 -23.94 -18.08 17.39
N ARG A 421 -24.77 -17.16 16.90
CA ARG A 421 -24.48 -16.40 15.67
C ARG A 421 -23.25 -15.49 15.86
N VAL A 422 -23.15 -14.80 17.01
CA VAL A 422 -21.98 -13.97 17.35
C VAL A 422 -20.73 -14.84 17.50
N LEU A 423 -20.85 -16.00 18.18
CA LEU A 423 -19.74 -16.94 18.30
C LEU A 423 -19.27 -17.48 16.93
N GLY A 424 -20.20 -17.85 16.06
CA GLY A 424 -19.88 -18.30 14.70
C GLY A 424 -19.13 -17.23 13.91
N ARG A 425 -19.53 -15.95 14.05
CA ARG A 425 -18.81 -14.82 13.46
C ARG A 425 -17.43 -14.61 14.07
N LEU A 426 -17.29 -14.71 15.39
CA LEU A 426 -15.99 -14.60 16.06
C LEU A 426 -15.00 -15.64 15.49
N ARG A 427 -15.44 -16.90 15.40
CA ARG A 427 -14.65 -18.01 14.82
C ARG A 427 -14.32 -17.79 13.34
N ASP A 428 -15.25 -17.21 12.57
CA ASP A 428 -15.02 -16.79 11.17
C ASP A 428 -13.89 -15.73 11.08
N TYR A 429 -13.96 -14.68 11.90
CA TYR A 429 -12.93 -13.63 11.98
C TYR A 429 -11.56 -14.14 12.45
N GLN A 430 -11.52 -15.14 13.34
CA GLN A 430 -10.28 -15.77 13.82
C GLN A 430 -9.67 -16.79 12.86
N GLY A 431 -10.29 -17.03 11.69
CA GLY A 431 -9.80 -18.03 10.74
C GLY A 431 -10.17 -19.48 11.08
N GLN A 432 -10.95 -19.71 12.14
CA GLN A 432 -11.38 -21.03 12.60
C GLN A 432 -12.61 -21.51 11.80
N TRP A 433 -12.47 -21.57 10.47
CA TRP A 433 -13.57 -21.72 9.52
C TRP A 433 -14.39 -23.01 9.68
N ARG A 434 -13.75 -24.12 10.05
CA ARG A 434 -14.46 -25.40 10.28
C ARG A 434 -15.39 -25.32 11.48
N GLU A 435 -14.97 -24.64 12.54
CA GLU A 435 -15.78 -24.44 13.74
C GLU A 435 -16.92 -23.46 13.46
N ALA A 436 -16.62 -22.33 12.80
CA ALA A 436 -17.61 -21.36 12.35
C ALA A 436 -18.70 -22.02 11.49
N GLU A 437 -18.30 -22.86 10.53
CA GLU A 437 -19.24 -23.60 9.68
C GLU A 437 -20.13 -24.57 10.49
N SER A 438 -19.54 -25.33 11.41
CA SER A 438 -20.31 -26.24 12.29
C SER A 438 -21.35 -25.48 13.14
N ILE A 439 -21.01 -24.28 13.60
CA ILE A 439 -21.93 -23.39 14.32
C ILE A 439 -23.05 -22.91 13.38
N TYR A 440 -22.71 -22.41 12.19
CA TYR A 440 -23.69 -21.94 11.21
C TYR A 440 -24.64 -23.06 10.74
N ASP A 441 -24.14 -24.28 10.51
CA ASP A 441 -24.95 -25.44 10.11
C ASP A 441 -25.97 -25.84 11.21
N ARG A 442 -25.54 -25.82 12.48
CA ARG A 442 -26.45 -26.01 13.63
C ARG A 442 -27.53 -24.93 13.69
N LEU A 443 -27.19 -23.67 13.44
CA LEU A 443 -28.14 -22.56 13.41
C LEU A 443 -29.15 -22.70 12.25
N VAL A 444 -28.69 -23.06 11.05
CA VAL A 444 -29.55 -23.27 9.87
C VAL A 444 -30.60 -24.36 10.12
N ARG A 445 -30.27 -25.41 10.88
CA ARG A 445 -31.23 -26.47 11.26
C ARG A 445 -32.31 -25.99 12.23
N ARG A 446 -32.02 -25.00 13.06
CA ARG A 446 -32.94 -24.49 14.10
C ARG A 446 -33.79 -23.31 13.63
N LEU A 447 -33.29 -22.51 12.69
CA LEU A 447 -33.98 -21.33 12.20
C LEU A 447 -35.04 -21.70 11.13
N PRO A 448 -36.21 -21.01 11.14
CA PRO A 448 -37.20 -21.15 10.08
C PRO A 448 -36.66 -20.66 8.74
N ARG A 449 -37.35 -21.03 7.65
CA ARG A 449 -37.03 -20.51 6.31
C ARG A 449 -37.13 -18.99 6.27
N GLY A 450 -36.19 -18.34 5.60
CA GLY A 450 -36.19 -16.88 5.44
C GLY A 450 -34.79 -16.28 5.37
N ALA A 451 -34.74 -14.96 5.51
CA ALA A 451 -33.55 -14.17 5.20
C ALA A 451 -32.36 -14.50 6.11
N GLU A 452 -32.55 -14.73 7.40
CA GLU A 452 -31.44 -15.06 8.33
C GLU A 452 -30.79 -16.39 7.99
N ARG A 453 -31.61 -17.39 7.65
CA ARG A 453 -31.13 -18.70 7.22
C ARG A 453 -30.38 -18.60 5.89
N ALA A 454 -30.83 -17.75 4.97
CA ALA A 454 -30.09 -17.45 3.74
C ALA A 454 -28.73 -16.80 4.01
N GLU A 455 -28.64 -15.88 4.97
CA GLU A 455 -27.38 -15.23 5.35
C GLU A 455 -26.36 -16.22 5.93
N LEU A 456 -26.79 -17.15 6.78
CA LEU A 456 -25.92 -18.20 7.31
C LEU A 456 -25.43 -19.15 6.21
N LEU A 457 -26.32 -19.56 5.30
CA LEU A 457 -25.95 -20.38 4.14
C LEU A 457 -24.95 -19.65 3.23
N ARG A 458 -25.13 -18.34 3.02
CA ARG A 458 -24.18 -17.49 2.27
C ARG A 458 -22.81 -17.44 2.95
N ARG A 459 -22.76 -17.30 4.27
CA ARG A 459 -21.49 -17.32 5.03
C ARG A 459 -20.80 -18.67 4.93
N MET A 460 -21.52 -19.77 5.11
CA MET A 460 -20.99 -21.12 4.90
C MET A 460 -20.46 -21.30 3.47
N ALA A 461 -21.20 -20.79 2.47
CA ALA A 461 -20.74 -20.81 1.09
C ALA A 461 -19.42 -20.03 0.93
N SER A 462 -19.32 -18.81 1.48
CA SER A 462 -18.07 -18.03 1.45
C SER A 462 -16.89 -18.77 2.09
N LEU A 463 -17.11 -19.48 3.21
CA LEU A 463 -16.08 -20.29 3.88
C LEU A 463 -15.65 -21.52 3.06
N ARG A 464 -16.57 -22.15 2.32
CA ARG A 464 -16.27 -23.27 1.42
C ARG A 464 -15.50 -22.79 0.19
N LEU A 465 -15.94 -21.68 -0.41
CA LEU A 465 -15.29 -21.08 -1.58
C LEU A 465 -13.85 -20.65 -1.27
N ARG A 466 -13.59 -20.05 -0.10
CA ARG A 466 -12.21 -19.69 0.32
C ARG A 466 -11.29 -20.90 0.52
N ARG A 467 -11.85 -22.10 0.70
CA ARG A 467 -11.10 -23.36 0.80
C ARG A 467 -10.97 -24.09 -0.55
N GLY A 468 -11.47 -23.51 -1.64
CA GLY A 468 -11.52 -24.16 -2.95
C GLY A 468 -12.65 -25.19 -3.11
N GLU A 469 -13.57 -25.29 -2.16
CA GLU A 469 -14.67 -26.26 -2.21
C GLU A 469 -15.86 -25.70 -3.01
N TYR A 470 -15.66 -25.51 -4.32
CA TYR A 470 -16.55 -24.72 -5.19
C TYR A 470 -17.93 -25.34 -5.42
N GLU A 471 -18.02 -26.66 -5.60
CA GLU A 471 -19.31 -27.33 -5.84
C GLU A 471 -20.24 -27.24 -4.62
N THR A 472 -19.72 -27.56 -3.44
CA THR A 472 -20.48 -27.51 -2.18
C THR A 472 -20.83 -26.06 -1.81
N GLY A 473 -19.91 -25.11 -2.03
CA GLY A 473 -20.16 -23.68 -1.89
C GLY A 473 -21.26 -23.18 -2.83
N THR A 474 -21.23 -23.58 -4.11
CA THR A 474 -22.26 -23.23 -5.11
C THR A 474 -23.62 -23.81 -4.73
N ALA A 475 -23.67 -25.06 -4.23
CA ALA A 475 -24.91 -25.68 -3.75
C ALA A 475 -25.51 -24.90 -2.57
N LEU A 476 -24.68 -24.43 -1.64
CA LEU A 476 -25.10 -23.58 -0.53
C LEU A 476 -25.63 -22.22 -1.00
N CYS A 477 -24.97 -21.56 -1.97
CA CYS A 477 -25.47 -20.33 -2.59
C CYS A 477 -26.85 -20.53 -3.24
N ARG A 478 -27.03 -21.59 -4.04
CA ARG A 478 -28.32 -21.92 -4.66
C ARG A 478 -29.40 -22.19 -3.62
N ARG A 479 -29.04 -22.86 -2.52
CA ARG A 479 -29.95 -23.06 -1.38
C ARG A 479 -30.31 -21.73 -0.70
N ALA A 480 -29.35 -20.83 -0.49
CA ALA A 480 -29.59 -19.50 0.06
C ALA A 480 -30.55 -18.67 -0.81
N LEU A 481 -30.40 -18.70 -2.14
CA LEU A 481 -31.33 -18.05 -3.07
C LEU A 481 -32.76 -18.59 -2.97
N ARG A 482 -32.93 -19.91 -2.75
CA ARG A 482 -34.25 -20.52 -2.55
C ARG A 482 -34.90 -20.06 -1.24
N GLU A 483 -34.13 -19.86 -0.18
CA GLU A 483 -34.63 -19.37 1.12
C GLU A 483 -35.11 -17.91 1.04
N LEU A 484 -34.56 -17.09 0.13
CA LEU A 484 -35.00 -15.70 -0.10
C LEU A 484 -36.25 -15.59 -1.00
N GLY A 485 -36.54 -16.61 -1.81
CA GLY A 485 -37.62 -16.59 -2.78
C GLY A 485 -37.43 -15.55 -3.90
N ARG A 486 -38.54 -15.02 -4.44
CA ARG A 486 -38.56 -13.99 -5.51
C ARG A 486 -38.54 -12.54 -4.98
N ARG A 487 -38.43 -12.33 -3.66
CA ARG A 487 -38.41 -10.98 -3.07
C ARG A 487 -37.11 -10.26 -3.40
N ALA A 488 -37.17 -8.94 -3.56
CA ALA A 488 -36.01 -8.08 -3.77
C ALA A 488 -35.19 -7.92 -2.48
N ASP A 489 -34.51 -8.98 -2.05
CA ASP A 489 -33.70 -9.01 -0.83
C ASP A 489 -32.25 -8.54 -1.09
N PRO A 490 -31.66 -7.73 -0.18
CA PRO A 490 -30.28 -7.30 -0.32
C PRO A 490 -29.20 -8.34 -0.39
N ARG A 491 -29.40 -9.46 0.30
CA ARG A 491 -28.44 -10.55 0.37
C ARG A 491 -28.33 -11.28 -0.97
N ARG A 492 -29.30 -11.09 -1.88
CA ARG A 492 -29.28 -11.69 -3.22
C ARG A 492 -28.07 -11.24 -4.04
N GLY A 493 -27.67 -9.96 -3.95
CA GLY A 493 -26.48 -9.43 -4.63
C GLY A 493 -25.20 -10.10 -4.15
N GLU A 494 -25.04 -10.25 -2.84
CA GLU A 494 -23.90 -10.93 -2.23
C GLU A 494 -23.82 -12.43 -2.60
N ILE A 495 -24.96 -13.10 -2.69
CA ILE A 495 -25.00 -14.52 -3.10
C ILE A 495 -24.65 -14.67 -4.58
N LEU A 496 -25.15 -13.77 -5.44
CA LEU A 496 -24.81 -13.74 -6.87
C LEU A 496 -23.32 -13.42 -7.08
N LEU A 497 -22.74 -12.51 -6.29
CA LEU A 497 -21.30 -12.26 -6.29
C LEU A 497 -20.50 -13.53 -6.00
N LEU A 498 -20.88 -14.31 -4.98
CA LEU A 498 -20.23 -15.59 -4.66
C LEU A 498 -20.41 -16.65 -5.76
N LEU A 499 -21.59 -16.74 -6.38
CA LEU A 499 -21.83 -17.61 -7.54
C LEU A 499 -20.98 -17.20 -8.75
N GLY A 500 -20.82 -15.89 -8.97
CA GLY A 500 -19.96 -15.32 -10.00
C GLY A 500 -18.52 -15.74 -9.82
N VAL A 501 -17.97 -15.54 -8.62
CA VAL A 501 -16.60 -16.00 -8.26
C VAL A 501 -16.46 -17.50 -8.48
N ALA A 502 -17.35 -18.32 -7.90
CA ALA A 502 -17.27 -19.78 -8.03
C ALA A 502 -17.35 -20.26 -9.49
N ALA A 503 -18.18 -19.62 -10.32
CA ALA A 503 -18.28 -19.94 -11.73
C ALA A 503 -17.01 -19.56 -12.49
N CYS A 504 -16.39 -18.43 -12.18
CA CYS A 504 -15.11 -18.03 -12.78
C CYS A 504 -13.98 -19.01 -12.44
N GLU A 505 -13.83 -19.38 -11.15
CA GLU A 505 -12.77 -20.31 -10.71
C GLU A 505 -12.93 -21.71 -11.32
N GLN A 506 -14.17 -22.16 -11.54
CA GLN A 506 -14.47 -23.41 -12.24
C GLN A 506 -14.39 -23.31 -13.77
N GLY A 507 -13.92 -22.18 -14.32
CA GLY A 507 -13.79 -21.95 -15.75
C GLY A 507 -15.10 -21.74 -16.51
N ARG A 508 -16.23 -21.56 -15.82
CA ARG A 508 -17.55 -21.25 -16.40
C ARG A 508 -17.71 -19.75 -16.62
N LEU A 509 -16.82 -19.14 -17.41
CA LEU A 509 -16.65 -17.70 -17.54
C LEU A 509 -17.93 -16.94 -17.94
N ALA A 510 -18.73 -17.50 -18.86
CA ALA A 510 -20.01 -16.90 -19.28
C ALA A 510 -21.07 -16.90 -18.17
N GLU A 511 -21.10 -17.94 -17.34
CA GLU A 511 -21.97 -17.97 -16.18
C GLU A 511 -21.49 -17.01 -15.10
N GLY A 512 -20.17 -16.93 -14.88
CA GLY A 512 -19.55 -15.96 -13.97
C GLY A 512 -19.89 -14.52 -14.32
N GLU A 513 -19.72 -14.13 -15.58
CA GLU A 513 -20.07 -12.79 -16.09
C GLU A 513 -21.55 -12.45 -15.84
N ARG A 514 -22.47 -13.39 -16.12
CA ARG A 514 -23.91 -13.19 -15.89
C ARG A 514 -24.21 -12.92 -14.41
N HIS A 515 -23.74 -13.78 -13.50
CA HIS A 515 -23.98 -13.61 -12.06
C HIS A 515 -23.36 -12.31 -11.52
N LEU A 516 -22.15 -11.95 -11.97
CA LEU A 516 -21.48 -10.72 -11.58
C LEU A 516 -22.22 -9.47 -12.07
N ASN A 517 -22.70 -9.47 -13.32
CA ASN A 517 -23.50 -8.35 -13.86
C ASN A 517 -24.87 -8.23 -13.18
N GLU A 518 -25.54 -9.35 -12.89
CA GLU A 518 -26.78 -9.35 -12.11
C GLU A 518 -26.56 -8.82 -10.69
N ALA A 519 -25.46 -9.20 -10.05
CA ALA A 519 -25.07 -8.66 -8.75
C ALA A 519 -24.82 -7.14 -8.84
N ALA A 520 -24.11 -6.67 -9.86
CA ALA A 520 -23.82 -5.25 -10.07
C ALA A 520 -25.11 -4.44 -10.20
N ALA A 521 -26.06 -4.89 -11.02
CA ALA A 521 -27.35 -4.21 -11.18
C ALA A 521 -28.13 -4.07 -9.85
N LEU A 522 -27.98 -5.02 -8.92
CA LEU A 522 -28.59 -4.94 -7.59
C LEU A 522 -27.86 -3.94 -6.68
N PHE A 523 -26.53 -3.86 -6.75
CA PHE A 523 -25.74 -2.93 -5.94
C PHE A 523 -25.83 -1.48 -6.44
N GLU A 524 -25.93 -1.26 -7.75
CA GLU A 524 -26.18 0.05 -8.37
C GLU A 524 -27.50 0.65 -7.88
N ARG A 525 -28.58 -0.14 -7.89
CA ARG A 525 -29.90 0.28 -7.37
C ARG A 525 -29.85 0.71 -5.91
N ARG A 526 -28.88 0.21 -5.14
CA ARG A 526 -28.68 0.55 -3.72
C ARG A 526 -27.63 1.61 -3.45
N ARG A 527 -26.94 2.11 -4.49
CA ARG A 527 -25.81 3.03 -4.34
C ARG A 527 -24.74 2.48 -3.38
N SER A 528 -24.38 1.20 -3.55
CA SER A 528 -23.36 0.53 -2.77
C SER A 528 -22.08 0.38 -3.59
N ASP A 529 -21.09 1.24 -3.35
CA ASP A 529 -19.91 1.36 -4.22
C ASP A 529 -18.89 0.23 -4.03
N LEU A 530 -18.67 -0.25 -2.79
CA LEU A 530 -17.66 -1.28 -2.49
C LEU A 530 -17.88 -2.61 -3.26
N PRO A 531 -19.09 -3.20 -3.27
CA PRO A 531 -19.32 -4.41 -4.07
C PRO A 531 -19.15 -4.17 -5.57
N LEU A 532 -19.45 -2.97 -6.08
CA LEU A 532 -19.29 -2.63 -7.50
C LEU A 532 -17.82 -2.55 -7.90
N ILE A 533 -16.98 -1.96 -7.06
CA ILE A 533 -15.52 -1.95 -7.23
C ILE A 533 -15.00 -3.39 -7.33
N ARG A 534 -15.46 -4.25 -6.41
CA ARG A 534 -15.07 -5.66 -6.39
C ARG A 534 -15.51 -6.43 -7.63
N ILE A 535 -16.75 -6.25 -8.06
CA ILE A 535 -17.25 -6.86 -9.30
C ILE A 535 -16.43 -6.41 -10.51
N ALA A 536 -16.08 -5.12 -10.58
CA ALA A 536 -15.36 -4.56 -11.71
C ALA A 536 -13.95 -5.18 -11.86
N TYR A 537 -13.18 -5.37 -10.79
CA TYR A 537 -11.87 -6.03 -10.91
C TYR A 537 -12.01 -7.56 -11.12
N LEU A 538 -13.04 -8.22 -10.57
CA LEU A 538 -13.29 -9.65 -10.81
C LEU A 538 -13.63 -9.93 -12.28
N LEU A 539 -14.45 -9.06 -12.90
CA LEU A 539 -14.72 -9.12 -14.33
C LEU A 539 -13.44 -8.92 -15.16
N ALA A 540 -12.58 -7.99 -14.74
CA ALA A 540 -11.31 -7.74 -15.42
C ALA A 540 -10.37 -8.95 -15.38
N ALA A 541 -10.08 -9.46 -14.19
CA ALA A 541 -9.07 -10.50 -13.97
C ALA A 541 -9.57 -11.92 -14.31
N ASN A 542 -10.83 -12.25 -14.01
CA ASN A 542 -11.30 -13.64 -14.05
C ASN A 542 -12.25 -13.92 -15.22
N VAL A 543 -12.67 -12.90 -16.00
CA VAL A 543 -13.54 -13.09 -17.17
C VAL A 543 -12.90 -12.54 -18.44
N TYR A 544 -12.58 -11.24 -18.47
CA TYR A 544 -12.10 -10.59 -19.68
C TYR A 544 -10.65 -10.94 -19.99
N TYR A 545 -9.77 -11.03 -18.99
CA TYR A 545 -8.39 -11.48 -19.18
C TYR A 545 -8.29 -12.88 -19.80
N PRO A 546 -8.93 -13.95 -19.27
CA PRO A 546 -8.81 -15.28 -19.86
C PRO A 546 -9.36 -15.33 -21.30
N ARG A 547 -10.45 -14.62 -21.59
CA ARG A 547 -11.02 -14.51 -22.94
C ARG A 547 -10.16 -13.70 -23.91
N GLY A 548 -9.12 -13.00 -23.44
CA GLY A 548 -8.29 -12.12 -24.27
C GLY A 548 -8.95 -10.78 -24.61
N GLU A 549 -10.04 -10.42 -23.94
CA GLU A 549 -10.76 -9.15 -24.16
C GLU A 549 -10.06 -8.00 -23.41
N PHE A 550 -8.78 -7.75 -23.71
CA PHE A 550 -7.91 -6.84 -22.94
C PHE A 550 -8.45 -5.41 -22.83
N ALA A 551 -9.09 -4.89 -23.88
CA ALA A 551 -9.74 -3.58 -23.85
C ALA A 551 -10.86 -3.51 -22.79
N ARG A 552 -11.71 -4.54 -22.72
CA ARG A 552 -12.77 -4.65 -21.70
C ARG A 552 -12.19 -4.89 -20.32
N ALA A 553 -11.13 -5.70 -20.22
CA ALA A 553 -10.42 -5.96 -18.96
C ALA A 553 -9.83 -4.66 -18.37
N LYS A 554 -9.09 -3.88 -19.17
CA LYS A 554 -8.54 -2.58 -18.75
C LYS A 554 -9.65 -1.59 -18.38
N ALA A 555 -10.72 -1.50 -19.17
CA ALA A 555 -11.85 -0.63 -18.87
C ALA A 555 -12.55 -1.01 -17.55
N ALA A 556 -12.71 -2.29 -17.26
CA ALA A 556 -13.27 -2.77 -16.00
C ALA A 556 -12.33 -2.48 -14.81
N ALA A 557 -11.03 -2.75 -14.94
CA ALA A 557 -10.05 -2.44 -13.89
C ALA A 557 -9.91 -0.93 -13.64
N ARG A 558 -9.95 -0.08 -14.67
CA ARG A 558 -9.99 1.39 -14.54
C ARG A 558 -11.25 1.88 -13.82
N ARG A 559 -12.42 1.30 -14.12
CA ARG A 559 -13.66 1.62 -13.39
C ARG A 559 -13.56 1.26 -11.91
N ALA A 560 -12.98 0.10 -11.58
CA ALA A 560 -12.71 -0.29 -10.20
C ALA A 560 -11.79 0.72 -9.50
N LEU A 561 -10.71 1.15 -10.18
CA LEU A 561 -9.76 2.12 -9.65
C LEU A 561 -10.39 3.49 -9.38
N VAL A 562 -11.17 4.01 -10.33
CA VAL A 562 -11.89 5.28 -10.17
C VAL A 562 -12.89 5.19 -9.03
N GLY A 563 -13.65 4.09 -8.94
CA GLY A 563 -14.57 3.84 -7.84
C GLY A 563 -13.86 3.81 -6.48
N ALA A 564 -12.74 3.08 -6.38
CA ALA A 564 -11.97 2.97 -5.15
C ALA A 564 -11.37 4.31 -4.70
N ARG A 565 -10.85 5.11 -5.64
CA ARG A 565 -10.33 6.46 -5.35
C ARG A 565 -11.45 7.38 -4.85
N ARG A 566 -12.63 7.33 -5.45
CA ARG A 566 -13.81 8.09 -5.00
C ARG A 566 -14.29 7.67 -3.62
N ALA A 567 -14.23 6.38 -3.30
CA ALA A 567 -14.59 5.85 -1.99
C ALA A 567 -13.56 6.20 -0.90
N GLY A 568 -12.35 6.64 -1.27
CA GLY A 568 -11.27 6.90 -0.32
C GLY A 568 -10.71 5.65 0.35
N ASP A 569 -10.99 4.45 -0.20
CA ASP A 569 -10.54 3.18 0.34
C ASP A 569 -9.22 2.77 -0.30
N ALA A 570 -8.12 3.02 0.41
CA ALA A 570 -6.79 2.79 -0.14
C ALA A 570 -6.45 1.30 -0.34
N VAL A 571 -7.12 0.38 0.36
CA VAL A 571 -6.95 -1.07 0.14
C VAL A 571 -7.58 -1.44 -1.19
N GLU A 572 -8.78 -0.96 -1.46
CA GLU A 572 -9.45 -1.18 -2.75
C GLU A 572 -8.71 -0.48 -3.91
N VAL A 573 -8.11 0.70 -3.67
CA VAL A 573 -7.25 1.36 -4.68
C VAL A 573 -6.06 0.47 -5.00
N SER A 574 -5.37 -0.06 -3.99
CA SER A 574 -4.21 -0.94 -4.20
C SER A 574 -4.58 -2.21 -4.98
N ARG A 575 -5.70 -2.86 -4.64
CA ARG A 575 -6.22 -4.02 -5.38
C ARG A 575 -6.54 -3.68 -6.84
N ALA A 576 -7.28 -2.59 -7.07
CA ALA A 576 -7.67 -2.18 -8.42
C ALA A 576 -6.47 -1.79 -9.29
N VAL A 577 -5.49 -1.06 -8.73
CA VAL A 577 -4.22 -0.74 -9.41
C VAL A 577 -3.46 -2.02 -9.75
N GLY A 578 -3.36 -2.97 -8.80
CA GLY A 578 -2.71 -4.25 -9.03
C GLY A 578 -3.33 -5.02 -10.19
N VAL A 579 -4.67 -5.13 -10.23
CA VAL A 579 -5.38 -5.82 -11.32
C VAL A 579 -5.20 -5.12 -12.66
N LEU A 580 -5.25 -3.78 -12.68
CA LEU A 580 -4.95 -3.02 -13.90
C LEU A 580 -3.53 -3.30 -14.38
N ALA A 581 -2.54 -3.28 -13.47
CA ALA A 581 -1.15 -3.58 -13.80
C ALA A 581 -0.99 -5.00 -14.36
N PHE A 582 -1.68 -5.99 -13.77
CA PHE A 582 -1.68 -7.37 -14.25
C PHE A 582 -2.21 -7.49 -15.69
N VAL A 583 -3.37 -6.90 -15.97
CA VAL A 583 -3.98 -6.92 -17.31
C VAL A 583 -3.12 -6.16 -18.32
N THR A 584 -2.53 -5.04 -17.93
CA THR A 584 -1.62 -4.25 -18.77
C THR A 584 -0.34 -5.01 -19.08
N ALA A 585 0.25 -5.72 -18.10
CA ALA A 585 1.41 -6.57 -18.33
C ALA A 585 1.09 -7.70 -19.30
N ALA A 586 -0.08 -8.33 -19.15
CA ALA A 586 -0.52 -9.40 -20.04
C ALA A 586 -0.80 -8.92 -21.47
N ALA A 587 -1.14 -7.64 -21.67
CA ALA A 587 -1.33 -7.02 -22.97
C ALA A 587 0.00 -6.60 -23.66
N GLY A 588 1.16 -6.92 -23.07
CA GLY A 588 2.48 -6.58 -23.61
C GLY A 588 2.99 -5.17 -23.24
N GLU A 589 2.24 -4.39 -22.46
CA GLU A 589 2.59 -3.02 -22.07
C GLU A 589 3.40 -2.99 -20.76
N ALA A 590 4.56 -3.66 -20.76
CA ALA A 590 5.35 -3.91 -19.55
C ALA A 590 5.77 -2.63 -18.78
N ARG A 591 6.01 -1.52 -19.48
CA ARG A 591 6.39 -0.24 -18.85
C ARG A 591 5.27 0.36 -18.01
N GLU A 592 4.08 0.55 -18.61
CA GLU A 592 2.89 1.07 -17.91
C GLU A 592 2.51 0.12 -16.75
N ALA A 593 2.57 -1.19 -17.00
CA ALA A 593 2.31 -2.19 -15.97
C ALA A 593 3.27 -2.08 -14.77
N ARG A 594 4.57 -1.83 -15.02
CA ARG A 594 5.56 -1.63 -13.96
C ARG A 594 5.27 -0.40 -13.12
N GLU A 595 4.91 0.72 -13.76
CA GLU A 595 4.56 1.97 -13.08
C GLU A 595 3.33 1.78 -12.18
N LEU A 596 2.27 1.17 -12.72
CA LEU A 596 1.06 0.84 -11.97
C LEU A 596 1.35 -0.14 -10.82
N ALA A 597 2.05 -1.25 -11.05
CA ALA A 597 2.35 -2.21 -10.00
C ALA A 597 3.24 -1.61 -8.88
N THR A 598 4.11 -0.67 -9.23
CA THR A 598 4.92 0.08 -8.25
C THR A 598 4.05 0.99 -7.39
N GLU A 599 3.10 1.72 -8.00
CA GLU A 599 2.11 2.51 -7.27
C GLU A 599 1.28 1.62 -6.33
N GLY A 600 0.76 0.51 -6.86
CA GLY A 600 -0.04 -0.46 -6.11
C GLY A 600 0.72 -1.06 -4.93
N LEU A 601 2.01 -1.41 -5.10
CA LEU A 601 2.88 -1.91 -4.05
C LEU A 601 3.16 -0.85 -2.99
N ARG A 602 3.43 0.41 -3.39
CA ARG A 602 3.65 1.52 -2.47
C ARG A 602 2.43 1.73 -1.58
N LEU A 603 1.23 1.75 -2.17
CA LEU A 603 -0.02 1.86 -1.43
C LEU A 603 -0.25 0.65 -0.53
N ALA A 604 -0.11 -0.58 -1.04
CA ALA A 604 -0.26 -1.80 -0.24
C ALA A 604 0.66 -1.82 0.98
N THR A 605 1.91 -1.37 0.79
CA THR A 605 2.91 -1.33 1.86
C THR A 605 2.58 -0.25 2.89
N ALA A 606 2.16 0.93 2.44
CA ALA A 606 1.75 2.03 3.34
C ALA A 606 0.57 1.65 4.24
N PHE A 607 -0.36 0.83 3.75
CA PHE A 607 -1.53 0.35 4.51
C PHE A 607 -1.34 -1.05 5.09
N GLN A 608 -0.11 -1.59 5.08
CA GLN A 608 0.23 -2.94 5.56
C GLN A 608 -0.66 -4.06 4.98
N HIS A 609 -1.24 -3.84 3.80
CA HIS A 609 -2.13 -4.78 3.16
C HIS A 609 -1.34 -5.82 2.36
N ARG A 610 -0.87 -6.85 3.08
CA ARG A 610 0.11 -7.83 2.59
C ARG A 610 -0.34 -8.58 1.33
N HIS A 611 -1.64 -8.92 1.22
CA HIS A 611 -2.18 -9.58 0.03
C HIS A 611 -2.03 -8.73 -1.24
N ALA A 612 -2.36 -7.44 -1.16
CA ALA A 612 -2.23 -6.55 -2.32
C ALA A 612 -0.75 -6.31 -2.66
N ALA A 613 0.12 -6.26 -1.64
CA ALA A 613 1.55 -6.13 -1.84
C ALA A 613 2.15 -7.35 -2.56
N ALA A 614 1.75 -8.57 -2.17
CA ALA A 614 2.20 -9.80 -2.82
C ALA A 614 1.72 -9.89 -4.27
N PHE A 615 0.46 -9.52 -4.55
CA PHE A 615 -0.05 -9.46 -5.92
C PHE A 615 0.70 -8.44 -6.78
N CYS A 616 0.95 -7.23 -6.27
CA CYS A 616 1.73 -6.23 -7.01
C CYS A 616 3.17 -6.69 -7.26
N ARG A 617 3.81 -7.35 -6.28
CA ARG A 617 5.15 -7.94 -6.46
C ARG A 617 5.17 -9.01 -7.54
N GLN A 618 4.17 -9.87 -7.60
CA GLN A 618 4.05 -10.86 -8.66
C GLN A 618 3.99 -10.20 -10.04
N VAL A 619 3.20 -9.12 -10.20
CA VAL A 619 3.15 -8.37 -11.46
C VAL A 619 4.49 -7.72 -11.79
N LEU A 620 5.18 -7.12 -10.80
CA LEU A 620 6.52 -6.56 -10.99
C LEU A 620 7.54 -7.62 -11.41
N GLY A 621 7.47 -8.83 -10.83
CA GLY A 621 8.30 -9.96 -11.22
C GLY A 621 8.11 -10.34 -12.68
N ARG A 622 6.85 -10.40 -13.15
CA ARG A 622 6.53 -10.62 -14.56
C ARG A 622 7.02 -9.49 -15.47
N CYS A 623 6.86 -8.24 -15.07
CA CYS A 623 7.38 -7.09 -15.84
C CYS A 623 8.91 -7.13 -15.95
N ALA A 624 9.60 -7.55 -14.89
CA ALA A 624 11.05 -7.70 -14.89
C ALA A 624 11.52 -8.85 -15.81
N LEU A 625 10.79 -9.98 -15.85
CA LEU A 625 11.04 -11.06 -16.82
C LEU A 625 10.95 -10.55 -18.26
N LEU A 626 9.88 -9.80 -18.58
CA LEU A 626 9.69 -9.22 -19.92
C LEU A 626 10.78 -8.19 -20.29
N ALA A 627 11.35 -7.51 -19.29
CA ALA A 627 12.44 -6.56 -19.48
C ALA A 627 13.83 -7.23 -19.50
N GLY A 628 13.92 -8.55 -19.25
CA GLY A 628 15.19 -9.28 -19.15
C GLY A 628 15.97 -9.06 -17.84
N ASP A 629 15.38 -8.38 -16.84
CA ASP A 629 16.00 -8.19 -15.53
C ASP A 629 15.71 -9.39 -14.61
N LEU A 630 16.49 -10.45 -14.80
CA LEU A 630 16.30 -11.72 -14.09
C LEU A 630 16.52 -11.59 -12.57
N SER A 631 17.37 -10.65 -12.14
CA SER A 631 17.64 -10.40 -10.72
C SER A 631 16.42 -9.79 -10.03
N ALA A 632 15.87 -8.71 -10.60
CA ALA A 632 14.66 -8.08 -10.08
C ALA A 632 13.45 -9.04 -10.15
N ALA A 633 13.35 -9.81 -11.23
CA ALA A 633 12.32 -10.84 -11.37
C ALA A 633 12.36 -11.84 -10.21
N ARG A 634 13.54 -12.41 -9.94
CA ARG A 634 13.76 -13.35 -8.83
C ARG A 634 13.38 -12.74 -7.48
N GLN A 635 13.87 -11.54 -7.18
CA GLN A 635 13.60 -10.86 -5.92
C GLN A 635 12.10 -10.66 -5.69
N HIS A 636 11.38 -10.13 -6.68
CA HIS A 636 9.95 -9.87 -6.54
C HIS A 636 9.12 -11.15 -6.44
N LEU A 637 9.46 -12.17 -7.22
CA LEU A 637 8.75 -13.46 -7.19
C LEU A 637 8.99 -14.24 -5.89
N ASP A 638 10.22 -14.25 -5.36
CA ASP A 638 10.52 -14.92 -4.09
C ASP A 638 9.82 -14.22 -2.90
N GLN A 639 9.77 -12.88 -2.91
CA GLN A 639 9.02 -12.12 -1.90
C GLN A 639 7.50 -12.35 -1.99
N ALA A 640 6.95 -12.45 -3.20
CA ALA A 640 5.54 -12.79 -3.38
C ALA A 640 5.24 -14.22 -2.90
N GLN A 641 6.13 -15.18 -3.21
CA GLN A 641 6.00 -16.58 -2.83
C GLN A 641 6.03 -16.77 -1.30
N GLN A 642 6.99 -16.14 -0.61
CA GLN A 642 7.09 -16.22 0.86
C GLN A 642 5.79 -15.78 1.54
N PHE A 643 5.11 -14.78 0.98
CA PHE A 643 3.82 -14.36 1.50
C PHE A 643 2.71 -15.38 1.23
N GLY A 644 2.63 -15.87 -0.02
CA GLY A 644 1.66 -16.91 -0.39
C GLY A 644 1.75 -18.15 0.50
N ASP A 645 2.97 -18.65 0.73
CA ASP A 645 3.20 -19.85 1.55
C ASP A 645 2.80 -19.65 3.03
N GLN A 646 2.89 -18.43 3.56
CA GLN A 646 2.45 -18.09 4.92
C GLN A 646 0.94 -17.86 5.04
N ALA A 647 0.31 -17.31 3.98
CA ALA A 647 -1.11 -16.96 3.99
C ALA A 647 -2.03 -18.17 3.72
N GLY A 648 -1.55 -19.19 3.00
CA GLY A 648 -2.35 -20.36 2.63
C GLY A 648 -3.48 -20.05 1.64
N GLU A 649 -3.47 -18.88 0.99
CA GLU A 649 -4.47 -18.44 0.01
C GLU A 649 -4.07 -18.85 -1.42
N THR A 650 -5.01 -19.46 -2.15
CA THR A 650 -4.80 -20.08 -3.47
C THR A 650 -4.16 -19.16 -4.52
N ASP A 651 -4.72 -17.98 -4.77
CA ASP A 651 -4.27 -17.09 -5.85
C ASP A 651 -2.86 -16.55 -5.59
N LEU A 652 -2.52 -16.33 -4.32
CA LEU A 652 -1.21 -15.82 -3.90
C LEU A 652 -0.10 -16.86 -3.95
N VAL A 653 -0.46 -18.13 -4.16
CA VAL A 653 0.42 -19.29 -4.05
C VAL A 653 0.79 -19.82 -5.43
N LEU A 654 -0.10 -19.69 -6.44
CA LEU A 654 0.13 -20.26 -7.77
C LEU A 654 0.74 -19.28 -8.77
N TYR A 655 0.30 -18.01 -8.80
CA TYR A 655 0.87 -17.05 -9.76
C TYR A 655 2.37 -16.76 -9.56
N PRO A 656 2.89 -16.58 -8.34
CA PRO A 656 4.34 -16.42 -8.14
C PRO A 656 5.11 -17.68 -8.54
N ARG A 657 4.57 -18.89 -8.30
CA ARG A 657 5.18 -20.14 -8.76
C ARG A 657 5.26 -20.22 -10.28
N LEU A 658 4.18 -19.86 -11.00
CA LEU A 658 4.18 -19.80 -12.46
C LEU A 658 5.27 -18.84 -12.97
N GLY A 659 5.40 -17.65 -12.37
CA GLY A 659 6.49 -16.73 -12.70
C GLY A 659 7.88 -17.31 -12.44
N ARG A 660 8.06 -18.13 -11.39
CA ARG A 660 9.35 -18.82 -11.11
C ARG A 660 9.64 -19.95 -12.10
N VAL A 661 8.61 -20.61 -12.64
CA VAL A 661 8.76 -21.57 -13.74
C VAL A 661 9.25 -20.83 -14.98
N GLU A 662 8.64 -19.70 -15.33
CA GLU A 662 9.07 -18.87 -16.46
C GLU A 662 10.50 -18.36 -16.27
N LEU A 663 10.86 -17.91 -15.06
CA LEU A 663 12.22 -17.50 -14.72
C LEU A 663 13.23 -18.65 -14.94
N ALA A 664 12.94 -19.86 -14.46
CA ALA A 664 13.83 -21.00 -14.63
C ALA A 664 14.01 -21.39 -16.11
N LEU A 665 12.95 -21.25 -16.93
CA LEU A 665 13.04 -21.46 -18.38
C LEU A 665 13.94 -20.43 -19.06
N VAL A 666 13.83 -19.14 -18.69
CA VAL A 666 14.66 -18.06 -19.24
C VAL A 666 16.12 -18.17 -18.77
N GLU A 667 16.35 -18.68 -17.56
CA GLU A 667 17.70 -18.98 -17.03
C GLU A 667 18.36 -20.19 -17.69
N GLY A 668 17.63 -20.95 -18.53
CA GLY A 668 18.15 -22.14 -19.19
C GLY A 668 18.19 -23.39 -18.30
N ASP A 669 17.36 -23.46 -17.24
CA ASP A 669 17.24 -24.61 -16.34
C ASP A 669 15.87 -25.31 -16.49
N PRO A 670 15.67 -26.10 -17.56
CA PRO A 670 14.40 -26.77 -17.83
C PRO A 670 14.08 -27.85 -16.79
N SER A 671 15.09 -28.47 -16.17
CA SER A 671 14.91 -29.47 -15.12
C SER A 671 14.25 -28.85 -13.88
N ARG A 672 14.75 -27.70 -13.42
CA ARG A 672 14.14 -26.95 -12.32
C ARG A 672 12.77 -26.42 -12.69
N ALA A 673 12.58 -25.92 -13.91
CA ALA A 673 11.28 -25.49 -14.40
C ALA A 673 10.24 -26.62 -14.36
N ALA A 674 10.60 -27.83 -14.76
CA ALA A 674 9.71 -29.00 -14.74
C ALA A 674 9.28 -29.38 -13.31
N VAL A 675 10.21 -29.36 -12.35
CA VAL A 675 9.90 -29.63 -10.93
C VAL A 675 8.91 -28.60 -10.38
N LEU A 676 9.18 -27.31 -10.59
CA LEU A 676 8.32 -26.22 -10.14
C LEU A 676 6.94 -26.27 -10.80
N ALA A 677 6.87 -26.57 -12.10
CA ALA A 677 5.62 -26.67 -12.84
C ALA A 677 4.78 -27.88 -12.40
N ALA A 678 5.41 -29.02 -12.09
CA ALA A 678 4.73 -30.20 -11.56
C ALA A 678 4.16 -29.95 -10.15
N GLU A 679 4.88 -29.19 -9.32
CA GLU A 679 4.38 -28.77 -8.00
C GLU A 679 3.16 -27.85 -8.13
N ALA A 680 3.25 -26.81 -8.96
CA ALA A 680 2.14 -25.90 -9.24
C ALA A 680 0.92 -26.65 -9.80
N LEU A 681 1.14 -27.60 -10.72
CA LEU A 681 0.08 -28.42 -11.30
C LEU A 681 -0.69 -29.23 -10.24
N ARG A 682 0.02 -29.77 -9.24
CA ARG A 682 -0.61 -30.55 -8.15
C ARG A 682 -1.55 -29.67 -7.32
N ILE A 683 -1.11 -28.44 -7.04
CA ILE A 683 -1.87 -27.46 -6.26
C ILE A 683 -3.11 -27.02 -7.05
N ALA A 684 -2.93 -26.63 -8.33
CA ALA A 684 -4.04 -26.22 -9.19
C ALA A 684 -5.12 -27.31 -9.34
N ARG A 685 -4.71 -28.59 -9.48
CA ARG A 685 -5.66 -29.72 -9.52
C ARG A 685 -6.39 -29.95 -8.21
N ALA A 686 -5.68 -29.86 -7.08
CA ALA A 686 -6.29 -30.02 -5.76
C ALA A 686 -7.34 -28.92 -5.47
N GLN A 687 -7.24 -27.79 -6.17
CA GLN A 687 -8.12 -26.63 -6.04
C GLN A 687 -9.16 -26.54 -7.16
N GLU A 688 -9.17 -27.46 -8.12
CA GLU A 688 -10.09 -27.44 -9.28
C GLU A 688 -10.01 -26.15 -10.13
N ASP A 689 -8.88 -25.43 -10.10
CA ASP A 689 -8.66 -24.24 -10.93
C ASP A 689 -8.25 -24.67 -12.35
N ALA A 690 -9.22 -24.62 -13.26
CA ALA A 690 -9.02 -25.05 -14.64
C ALA A 690 -8.04 -24.14 -15.40
N LEU A 691 -8.06 -22.83 -15.17
CA LEU A 691 -7.20 -21.90 -15.90
C LEU A 691 -5.74 -22.12 -15.53
N GLN A 692 -5.46 -22.20 -14.23
CA GLN A 692 -4.11 -22.40 -13.71
C GLN A 692 -3.62 -23.83 -13.97
N GLU A 693 -4.49 -24.85 -13.95
CA GLU A 693 -4.14 -26.19 -14.40
C GLU A 693 -3.62 -26.16 -15.86
N GLY A 694 -4.34 -25.47 -16.75
CA GLY A 694 -3.94 -25.30 -18.15
C GLY A 694 -2.59 -24.61 -18.29
N GLN A 695 -2.37 -23.50 -17.57
CA GLN A 695 -1.10 -22.75 -17.57
C GLN A 695 0.07 -23.60 -17.05
N CYS A 696 -0.13 -24.32 -15.94
CA CYS A 696 0.89 -25.22 -15.39
C CYS A 696 1.28 -26.31 -16.39
N ARG A 697 0.30 -26.91 -17.08
CA ARG A 697 0.56 -27.93 -18.11
C ARG A 697 1.26 -27.36 -19.34
N ALA A 698 0.91 -26.15 -19.75
CA ALA A 698 1.57 -25.47 -20.86
C ALA A 698 3.07 -25.27 -20.58
N LEU A 699 3.40 -24.75 -19.39
CA LEU A 699 4.78 -24.54 -18.96
C LEU A 699 5.52 -25.85 -18.68
N LEU A 700 4.86 -26.85 -18.08
CA LEU A 700 5.46 -28.17 -17.87
C LEU A 700 5.81 -28.85 -19.20
N GLY A 701 4.91 -28.77 -20.18
CA GLY A 701 5.19 -29.29 -21.52
C GLY A 701 6.38 -28.58 -22.18
N LEU A 702 6.52 -27.27 -21.96
CA LEU A 702 7.67 -26.51 -22.45
C LEU A 702 8.97 -26.93 -21.76
N ALA A 703 8.96 -27.12 -20.44
CA ALA A 703 10.12 -27.55 -19.67
C ALA A 703 10.57 -28.99 -19.99
N GLU A 704 9.62 -29.89 -20.26
CA GLU A 704 9.90 -31.30 -20.54
C GLU A 704 10.18 -31.60 -22.01
N ARG A 705 9.96 -30.64 -22.93
CA ARG A 705 9.97 -30.90 -24.38
C ARG A 705 11.21 -31.65 -24.87
N ASP A 706 12.39 -31.16 -24.52
CA ASP A 706 13.65 -31.67 -25.07
C ASP A 706 14.05 -33.00 -24.42
N ALA A 707 13.76 -33.18 -23.13
CA ALA A 707 14.08 -34.39 -22.38
C ALA A 707 13.03 -35.52 -22.55
N ARG A 708 11.76 -35.14 -22.74
CA ARG A 708 10.58 -36.02 -22.69
C ARG A 708 9.50 -35.53 -23.67
N PRO A 709 9.71 -35.67 -24.99
CA PRO A 709 8.81 -35.09 -26.00
C PRO A 709 7.40 -35.70 -25.98
N ARG A 710 7.25 -37.02 -25.77
CA ARG A 710 5.93 -37.68 -25.68
C ARG A 710 5.13 -37.21 -24.46
N PRO A 711 5.67 -37.19 -23.23
CA PRO A 711 5.01 -36.56 -22.09
C PRO A 711 4.65 -35.10 -22.31
N ALA A 712 5.57 -34.29 -22.87
CA ALA A 712 5.33 -32.87 -23.15
C ALA A 712 4.12 -32.65 -24.07
N SER A 713 4.04 -33.41 -25.17
CA SER A 713 2.90 -33.38 -26.11
C SER A 713 1.56 -33.71 -25.44
N ARG A 714 1.55 -34.67 -24.50
CA ARG A 714 0.35 -34.99 -23.70
C ARG A 714 -0.05 -33.85 -22.78
N GLN A 715 0.91 -33.15 -22.16
CA GLN A 715 0.62 -31.99 -21.32
C GLN A 715 0.00 -30.86 -22.14
N TRP A 716 0.58 -30.55 -23.30
CA TRP A 716 0.05 -29.52 -24.21
C TRP A 716 -1.32 -29.87 -24.76
N SER A 717 -1.56 -31.12 -25.16
CA SER A 717 -2.89 -31.56 -25.62
C SER A 717 -3.95 -31.38 -24.53
N ARG A 718 -3.60 -31.69 -23.27
CA ARG A 718 -4.52 -31.51 -22.14
C ARG A 718 -4.73 -30.04 -21.78
N ALA A 719 -3.69 -29.21 -21.87
CA ALA A 719 -3.80 -27.76 -21.69
C ALA A 719 -4.72 -27.14 -22.76
N GLU A 720 -4.59 -27.57 -24.02
CA GLU A 720 -5.43 -27.11 -25.12
C GLU A 720 -6.90 -27.46 -24.90
N GLU A 721 -7.20 -28.71 -24.53
CA GLU A 721 -8.56 -29.16 -24.20
C GLU A 721 -9.19 -28.29 -23.10
N ILE A 722 -8.41 -27.99 -22.04
CA ILE A 722 -8.84 -27.14 -20.93
C ILE A 722 -9.13 -25.73 -21.42
N PHE A 723 -8.21 -25.08 -22.14
CA PHE A 723 -8.39 -23.71 -22.60
C PHE A 723 -9.56 -23.57 -23.58
N ARG A 724 -9.75 -24.54 -24.48
CA ARG A 724 -10.91 -24.59 -25.37
C ARG A 724 -12.22 -24.73 -24.59
N ARG A 725 -12.25 -25.63 -23.59
CA ARG A 725 -13.44 -25.86 -22.75
C ARG A 725 -13.86 -24.61 -21.96
N ILE A 726 -12.91 -23.88 -21.38
CA ILE A 726 -13.20 -22.69 -20.55
C ILE A 726 -13.30 -21.40 -21.37
N GLY A 727 -12.94 -21.43 -22.66
CA GLY A 727 -12.91 -20.25 -23.53
C GLY A 727 -11.76 -19.28 -23.21
N ALA A 728 -10.63 -19.80 -22.71
CA ALA A 728 -9.44 -18.99 -22.41
C ALA A 728 -8.62 -18.71 -23.69
N ALA A 729 -9.16 -17.86 -24.57
CA ALA A 729 -8.59 -17.63 -25.89
C ALA A 729 -7.15 -17.07 -25.86
N TYR A 730 -6.81 -16.24 -24.86
CA TYR A 730 -5.45 -15.71 -24.74
C TYR A 730 -4.42 -16.82 -24.48
N GLU A 731 -4.66 -17.66 -23.46
CA GLU A 731 -3.76 -18.77 -23.13
C GLU A 731 -3.75 -19.84 -24.22
N LEU A 732 -4.88 -20.06 -24.90
CA LEU A 732 -4.94 -20.92 -26.08
C LEU A 732 -4.02 -20.40 -27.20
N HIS A 733 -4.10 -19.13 -27.58
CA HIS A 733 -3.22 -18.57 -28.62
C HIS A 733 -1.74 -18.66 -28.23
N ARG A 734 -1.40 -18.37 -26.97
CA ARG A 734 -0.04 -18.55 -26.45
C ARG A 734 0.41 -20.01 -26.57
N LEU A 735 -0.40 -20.97 -26.15
CA LEU A 735 -0.10 -22.40 -26.27
C LEU A 735 0.08 -22.84 -27.73
N LEU A 736 -0.82 -22.44 -28.64
CA LEU A 736 -0.73 -22.79 -30.05
C LEU A 736 0.57 -22.27 -30.69
N LEU A 737 0.98 -21.04 -30.33
CA LEU A 737 2.26 -20.47 -30.76
C LEU A 737 3.43 -21.35 -30.29
N LEU A 738 3.46 -21.74 -29.01
CA LEU A 738 4.50 -22.60 -28.44
C LEU A 738 4.57 -23.97 -29.13
N ARG A 739 3.41 -24.61 -29.35
CA ARG A 739 3.32 -25.93 -30.00
C ARG A 739 3.78 -25.86 -31.45
N LEU A 740 3.36 -24.83 -32.20
CA LEU A 740 3.73 -24.64 -33.60
C LEU A 740 5.23 -24.35 -33.77
N ALA A 741 5.79 -23.49 -32.93
CA ALA A 741 7.22 -23.16 -32.93
C ALA A 741 8.09 -24.37 -32.55
N SER A 742 7.56 -25.28 -31.72
CA SER A 742 8.25 -26.49 -31.27
C SER A 742 8.08 -27.69 -32.21
N GLY A 743 7.29 -27.57 -33.28
CA GLY A 743 7.02 -28.69 -34.20
C GLY A 743 6.16 -29.81 -33.63
N ASP A 744 5.49 -29.60 -32.49
CA ASP A 744 4.64 -30.62 -31.84
C ASP A 744 3.31 -30.87 -32.56
N VAL A 745 2.87 -29.90 -33.37
CA VAL A 745 1.64 -30.03 -34.16
C VAL A 745 1.88 -30.92 -35.38
N PRO A 746 1.11 -32.01 -35.56
CA PRO A 746 1.21 -32.87 -36.75
C PRO A 746 1.05 -32.07 -38.05
N ALA A 747 1.77 -32.45 -39.10
CA ALA A 747 1.73 -31.76 -40.40
C ALA A 747 0.31 -31.67 -40.97
N THR A 748 -0.53 -32.69 -40.76
CA THR A 748 -1.94 -32.73 -41.18
C THR A 748 -2.80 -31.66 -40.50
N GLU A 749 -2.44 -31.21 -39.30
CA GLU A 749 -3.19 -30.23 -38.52
C GLU A 749 -2.55 -28.83 -38.54
N ALA A 750 -1.26 -28.73 -38.86
CA ALA A 750 -0.49 -27.50 -38.81
C ALA A 750 -1.17 -26.33 -39.54
N ARG A 751 -1.69 -26.57 -40.75
CA ARG A 751 -2.36 -25.54 -41.55
C ARG A 751 -3.62 -25.00 -40.86
N ARG A 752 -4.42 -25.88 -40.24
CA ARG A 752 -5.62 -25.51 -39.48
C ARG A 752 -5.24 -24.70 -38.24
N THR A 753 -4.25 -25.17 -37.49
CA THR A 753 -3.79 -24.53 -36.25
C THR A 753 -3.15 -23.17 -36.50
N LEU A 754 -2.38 -23.02 -37.59
CA LEU A 754 -1.84 -21.73 -38.03
C LEU A 754 -2.95 -20.73 -38.35
N ARG A 755 -3.98 -21.17 -39.09
CA ARG A 755 -5.11 -20.31 -39.44
C ARG A 755 -5.89 -19.89 -38.20
N GLU A 756 -6.14 -20.83 -37.29
CA GLU A 756 -6.80 -20.53 -36.01
C GLU A 756 -6.02 -19.50 -35.20
N LEU A 757 -4.71 -19.69 -35.04
CA LEU A 757 -3.85 -18.76 -34.31
C LEU A 757 -3.87 -17.37 -34.95
N LEU A 758 -3.61 -17.26 -36.26
CA LEU A 758 -3.50 -15.99 -36.96
C LEU A 758 -4.82 -15.20 -37.00
N LEU A 759 -5.95 -15.85 -37.30
CA LEU A 759 -7.26 -15.20 -37.27
C LEU A 759 -7.66 -14.84 -35.83
N GLY A 760 -7.37 -15.73 -34.88
CA GLY A 760 -7.66 -15.56 -33.46
C GLY A 760 -6.93 -14.35 -32.86
N THR A 761 -5.61 -14.26 -33.07
CA THR A 761 -4.83 -13.10 -32.61
C THR A 761 -5.24 -11.82 -33.32
N GLY A 762 -5.63 -11.89 -34.59
CA GLY A 762 -6.15 -10.73 -35.31
C GLY A 762 -7.45 -10.17 -34.80
N ARG A 763 -8.42 -11.03 -34.58
CA ARG A 763 -9.74 -10.61 -34.12
C ARG A 763 -9.70 -9.99 -32.71
N LEU A 764 -8.85 -10.52 -31.84
CA LEU A 764 -8.75 -10.09 -30.44
C LEU A 764 -7.59 -9.11 -30.17
N GLY A 765 -6.78 -8.80 -31.18
CA GLY A 765 -5.64 -7.88 -31.05
C GLY A 765 -4.46 -8.45 -30.25
N HIS A 766 -4.19 -9.76 -30.33
CA HIS A 766 -3.10 -10.43 -29.62
C HIS A 766 -1.77 -10.47 -30.41
N ASP A 767 -1.55 -9.56 -31.36
CA ASP A 767 -0.32 -9.60 -32.19
C ASP A 767 0.96 -9.37 -31.37
N PHE A 768 0.84 -8.70 -30.23
CA PHE A 768 1.92 -8.55 -29.26
C PHE A 768 2.46 -9.90 -28.72
N LEU A 769 1.70 -11.00 -28.83
CA LEU A 769 2.22 -12.35 -28.53
C LEU A 769 3.41 -12.70 -29.42
N PHE A 770 3.33 -12.32 -30.71
CA PHE A 770 4.40 -12.56 -31.66
C PHE A 770 5.55 -11.58 -31.43
N GLU A 771 5.26 -10.29 -31.22
CA GLU A 771 6.27 -9.23 -31.25
C GLU A 771 7.01 -9.02 -29.93
N ILE A 772 6.31 -9.12 -28.80
CA ILE A 772 6.83 -8.69 -27.49
C ILE A 772 7.08 -9.89 -26.59
N LEU A 773 6.14 -10.85 -26.54
CA LEU A 773 6.18 -11.93 -25.57
C LEU A 773 7.04 -13.11 -26.02
N GLU A 774 7.01 -13.47 -27.32
CA GLU A 774 7.71 -14.64 -27.85
C GLU A 774 8.34 -14.35 -29.24
N PRO A 775 9.17 -13.29 -29.41
CA PRO A 775 9.65 -12.80 -30.71
C PRO A 775 10.32 -13.87 -31.59
N ASP A 776 11.22 -14.68 -31.03
CA ASP A 776 11.94 -15.69 -31.79
C ASP A 776 11.01 -16.83 -32.26
N ARG A 777 10.06 -17.24 -31.41
CA ARG A 777 9.03 -18.25 -31.76
C ARG A 777 7.98 -17.68 -32.71
N GLY A 778 7.62 -16.42 -32.53
CA GLY A 778 6.73 -15.65 -33.38
C GLY A 778 7.23 -15.59 -34.82
N ALA A 779 8.53 -15.31 -35.00
CA ALA A 779 9.19 -15.32 -36.29
C ALA A 779 9.13 -16.69 -36.98
N LEU A 780 9.44 -17.77 -36.25
CA LEU A 780 9.34 -19.14 -36.78
C LEU A 780 7.92 -19.49 -37.23
N VAL A 781 6.91 -19.16 -36.43
CA VAL A 781 5.51 -19.48 -36.74
C VAL A 781 4.98 -18.62 -37.88
N ALA A 782 5.32 -17.32 -37.94
CA ALA A 782 4.93 -16.43 -39.03
C ALA A 782 5.59 -16.84 -40.36
N ALA A 783 6.87 -17.25 -40.32
CA ALA A 783 7.56 -17.79 -41.49
C ALA A 783 6.93 -19.11 -41.97
N ARG A 784 6.58 -20.02 -41.05
CA ARG A 784 5.86 -21.25 -41.38
C ARG A 784 4.49 -20.96 -42.00
N ALA A 785 3.75 -19.97 -41.50
CA ALA A 785 2.48 -19.54 -42.09
C ALA A 785 2.64 -19.03 -43.53
N LEU A 786 3.70 -18.25 -43.78
CA LEU A 786 4.05 -17.78 -45.12
C LEU A 786 4.34 -18.97 -46.07
N ALA A 787 5.12 -19.95 -45.60
CA ALA A 787 5.48 -21.14 -46.37
C ALA A 787 4.26 -22.01 -46.72
N GLU A 788 3.31 -22.16 -45.79
CA GLU A 788 2.07 -22.94 -45.96
C GLU A 788 0.95 -22.16 -46.67
N GLY A 789 1.18 -20.88 -47.00
CA GLY A 789 0.20 -19.99 -47.63
C GLY A 789 -1.04 -19.76 -46.76
N VAL A 790 -0.87 -19.66 -45.44
CA VAL A 790 -1.94 -19.39 -44.47
C VAL A 790 -1.89 -17.93 -44.06
N GLU A 791 -2.97 -17.18 -44.35
CA GLU A 791 -3.04 -15.73 -44.09
C GLU A 791 -1.75 -14.98 -44.53
N PRO A 792 -1.31 -15.12 -45.79
CA PRO A 792 0.03 -14.73 -46.23
C PRO A 792 0.32 -13.24 -46.02
N GLU A 793 -0.66 -12.35 -46.27
CA GLU A 793 -0.48 -10.91 -46.04
C GLU A 793 -0.28 -10.57 -44.57
N ARG A 794 -0.98 -11.30 -43.69
CA ARG A 794 -0.83 -11.14 -42.24
C ARG A 794 0.52 -11.68 -41.76
N ALA A 795 0.94 -12.84 -42.27
CA ALA A 795 2.25 -13.41 -41.98
C ALA A 795 3.37 -12.46 -42.41
N ARG A 796 3.27 -11.86 -43.60
CA ARG A 796 4.21 -10.82 -44.09
C ARG A 796 4.24 -9.60 -43.16
N ALA A 797 3.07 -9.08 -42.77
CA ALA A 797 2.99 -7.95 -41.86
C ALA A 797 3.62 -8.23 -40.48
N LEU A 798 3.43 -9.45 -39.94
CA LEU A 798 4.07 -9.88 -38.70
C LEU A 798 5.59 -10.00 -38.85
N LEU A 799 6.06 -10.63 -39.93
CA LEU A 799 7.51 -10.78 -40.21
C LEU A 799 8.21 -9.44 -40.39
N LEU A 800 7.57 -8.46 -41.03
CA LEU A 800 8.11 -7.10 -41.14
C LEU A 800 8.18 -6.41 -39.78
N ARG A 801 7.15 -6.52 -38.93
CA ARG A 801 7.16 -5.96 -37.58
C ARG A 801 8.21 -6.60 -36.67
N LEU A 802 8.51 -7.89 -36.87
CA LEU A 802 9.52 -8.63 -36.11
C LEU A 802 10.97 -8.25 -36.50
N GLY A 803 11.18 -7.57 -37.63
CA GLY A 803 12.47 -7.05 -38.04
C GLY A 803 13.58 -8.11 -38.09
N GLU A 804 14.72 -7.84 -37.45
CA GLU A 804 15.88 -8.74 -37.40
C GLU A 804 15.56 -10.14 -36.87
N LYS A 805 14.54 -10.28 -35.99
CA LYS A 805 14.13 -11.60 -35.47
C LYS A 805 13.53 -12.50 -36.55
N ALA A 806 13.00 -11.93 -37.62
CA ALA A 806 12.48 -12.68 -38.77
C ALA A 806 13.56 -13.13 -39.75
N VAL A 807 14.77 -12.58 -39.67
CA VAL A 807 15.84 -12.84 -40.64
C VAL A 807 16.27 -14.31 -40.68
N PRO A 808 16.55 -15.00 -39.55
CA PRO A 808 16.96 -16.40 -39.59
C PRO A 808 15.95 -17.34 -40.27
N PRO A 809 14.64 -17.34 -39.92
CA PRO A 809 13.69 -18.21 -40.60
C PRO A 809 13.40 -17.77 -42.05
N LEU A 810 13.49 -16.48 -42.38
CA LEU A 810 13.37 -16.02 -43.77
C LEU A 810 14.55 -16.46 -44.64
N ALA A 811 15.76 -16.43 -44.10
CA ALA A 811 16.96 -16.93 -44.79
C ALA A 811 16.86 -18.43 -45.08
N GLU A 812 16.28 -19.21 -44.17
CA GLU A 812 15.97 -20.62 -44.41
C GLU A 812 14.96 -20.79 -45.55
N LEU A 813 13.83 -20.08 -45.51
CA LEU A 813 12.83 -20.12 -46.57
C LEU A 813 13.39 -19.70 -47.93
N ALA A 814 14.23 -18.67 -47.98
CA ALA A 814 14.86 -18.19 -49.20
C ALA A 814 15.82 -19.23 -49.84
N ARG A 815 16.39 -20.13 -49.03
CA ARG A 815 17.28 -21.21 -49.48
C ARG A 815 16.51 -22.44 -49.98
N SER A 816 15.53 -22.92 -49.23
CA SER A 816 14.97 -24.28 -49.41
C SER A 816 13.49 -24.35 -49.81
N ALA A 817 12.71 -23.26 -49.71
CA ALA A 817 11.27 -23.29 -49.97
C ALA A 817 10.90 -23.37 -51.47
N PRO A 818 9.62 -23.58 -51.84
CA PRO A 818 9.18 -23.44 -53.23
C PRO A 818 9.41 -22.03 -53.79
N GLU A 819 9.62 -21.90 -55.11
CA GLU A 819 10.06 -20.66 -55.78
C GLU A 819 9.22 -19.41 -55.42
N ARG A 820 7.89 -19.57 -55.30
CA ARG A 820 6.98 -18.51 -54.87
C ARG A 820 7.31 -17.98 -53.46
N VAL A 821 7.57 -18.88 -52.52
CA VAL A 821 7.89 -18.54 -51.12
C VAL A 821 9.31 -17.97 -51.02
N ARG A 822 10.27 -18.52 -51.80
CA ARG A 822 11.63 -17.97 -51.87
C ARG A 822 11.64 -16.52 -52.33
N SER A 823 10.85 -16.20 -53.35
CA SER A 823 10.72 -14.84 -53.87
C SER A 823 10.16 -13.89 -52.81
N GLN A 824 9.11 -14.32 -52.08
CA GLN A 824 8.55 -13.55 -50.98
C GLN A 824 9.52 -13.37 -49.81
N ALA A 825 10.29 -14.40 -49.46
CA ALA A 825 11.29 -14.34 -48.40
C ALA A 825 12.43 -13.36 -48.75
N ILE A 826 12.91 -13.36 -50.00
CA ILE A 826 13.92 -12.41 -50.47
C ILE A 826 13.41 -10.97 -50.45
N GLU A 827 12.16 -10.73 -50.88
CA GLU A 827 11.54 -9.40 -50.80
C GLU A 827 11.46 -8.92 -49.33
N LEU A 828 11.07 -9.81 -48.40
CA LEU A 828 11.00 -9.48 -46.99
C LEU A 828 12.39 -9.22 -46.39
N LEU A 829 13.40 -10.03 -46.72
CA LEU A 829 14.79 -9.79 -46.29
C LEU A 829 15.33 -8.44 -46.81
N SER A 830 15.03 -8.10 -48.06
CA SER A 830 15.38 -6.80 -48.64
C SER A 830 14.72 -5.64 -47.89
N ARG A 831 13.43 -5.78 -47.53
CA ARG A 831 12.67 -4.77 -46.79
C ARG A 831 13.08 -4.64 -45.32
N ILE A 832 13.44 -5.74 -44.66
CA ILE A 832 13.92 -5.73 -43.27
C ILE A 832 15.31 -5.08 -43.21
N GLY A 833 16.20 -5.44 -44.15
CA GLY A 833 17.56 -4.90 -44.20
C GLY A 833 18.47 -5.40 -43.08
N GLY A 834 19.58 -4.69 -42.86
CA GLY A 834 20.58 -5.05 -41.86
C GLY A 834 21.60 -6.11 -42.33
N ARG A 835 22.59 -6.41 -41.47
CA ARG A 835 23.69 -7.33 -41.81
C ARG A 835 23.23 -8.77 -42.02
N GLY A 836 22.29 -9.24 -41.20
CA GLY A 836 21.76 -10.59 -41.28
C GLY A 836 21.05 -10.83 -42.62
N SER A 837 20.22 -9.87 -43.04
CA SER A 837 19.53 -9.93 -44.34
C SER A 837 20.51 -9.85 -45.50
N ARG A 838 21.51 -8.96 -45.42
CA ARG A 838 22.52 -8.85 -46.47
C ARG A 838 23.35 -10.13 -46.62
N ALA A 839 23.82 -10.72 -45.53
CA ALA A 839 24.55 -11.99 -45.55
C ALA A 839 23.70 -13.12 -46.17
N ALA A 840 22.43 -13.24 -45.77
CA ALA A 840 21.52 -14.25 -46.33
C ALA A 840 21.25 -14.07 -47.84
N LEU A 841 21.25 -12.83 -48.32
CA LEU A 841 21.03 -12.50 -49.73
C LEU A 841 22.30 -12.65 -50.58
N ASP A 842 23.47 -12.26 -50.05
CA ASP A 842 24.77 -12.43 -50.71
C ASP A 842 25.07 -13.92 -50.96
N ASP A 843 24.76 -14.80 -50.00
CA ASP A 843 24.84 -16.26 -50.13
C ASP A 843 24.05 -16.76 -51.37
N LEU A 844 22.85 -16.21 -51.58
CA LEU A 844 21.95 -16.59 -52.69
C LEU A 844 22.31 -15.91 -54.02
N ALA A 845 22.86 -14.70 -53.98
CA ALA A 845 23.23 -13.89 -55.14
C ALA A 845 24.39 -14.49 -55.95
N SER A 846 25.15 -15.41 -55.36
CA SER A 846 26.22 -16.18 -56.03
C SER A 846 25.69 -17.16 -57.11
N SER A 847 24.39 -17.45 -57.12
CA SER A 847 23.74 -18.39 -58.04
C SER A 847 23.29 -17.73 -59.36
N LYS A 848 23.49 -18.40 -60.52
CA LYS A 848 22.99 -17.92 -61.83
C LYS A 848 21.48 -18.15 -62.08
N THR A 849 20.74 -18.62 -61.07
CA THR A 849 19.30 -18.94 -61.17
C THR A 849 18.42 -17.68 -61.17
N ALA A 850 17.13 -17.82 -61.49
CA ALA A 850 16.17 -16.71 -61.39
C ALA A 850 16.10 -16.13 -59.96
N ILE A 851 16.16 -17.00 -58.95
CA ILE A 851 16.26 -16.61 -57.53
C ILE A 851 17.58 -15.91 -57.22
N GLY A 852 18.71 -16.38 -57.77
CA GLY A 852 20.00 -15.71 -57.59
C GLY A 852 20.01 -14.30 -58.18
N ARG A 853 19.42 -14.09 -59.37
CA ARG A 853 19.24 -12.73 -59.94
C ARG A 853 18.34 -11.84 -59.09
N LEU A 854 17.28 -12.40 -58.52
CA LEU A 854 16.37 -11.69 -57.63
C LEU A 854 17.06 -11.31 -56.30
N ALA A 855 17.91 -12.18 -55.76
CA ALA A 855 18.78 -11.89 -54.62
C ALA A 855 19.84 -10.82 -54.97
N SER A 856 20.49 -10.87 -56.14
CA SER A 856 21.43 -9.82 -56.58
C SER A 856 20.75 -8.45 -56.67
N ARG A 857 19.54 -8.38 -57.24
CA ARG A 857 18.73 -7.14 -57.25
C ARG A 857 18.39 -6.68 -55.85
N ALA A 858 17.98 -7.59 -54.95
CA ALA A 858 17.72 -7.26 -53.55
C ALA A 858 18.97 -6.74 -52.81
N VAL A 859 20.16 -7.25 -53.12
CA VAL A 859 21.46 -6.78 -52.59
C VAL A 859 21.83 -5.40 -53.14
N GLU A 860 21.55 -5.14 -54.42
CA GLU A 860 21.70 -3.82 -55.05
C GLU A 860 20.72 -2.81 -54.46
N ASP A 861 19.46 -3.20 -54.28
CA ASP A 861 18.42 -2.41 -53.63
C ASP A 861 18.80 -2.11 -52.18
N LEU A 862 19.42 -3.05 -51.45
CA LEU A 862 19.98 -2.83 -50.11
C LEU A 862 21.20 -1.87 -50.11
N GLY A 863 22.02 -1.90 -51.17
CA GLY A 863 23.17 -1.00 -51.33
C GLY A 863 22.78 0.42 -51.77
N ARG A 864 21.60 0.57 -52.40
CA ARG A 864 20.96 1.85 -52.75
C ARG A 864 19.91 2.27 -51.72
N SER A 865 19.62 1.43 -50.74
CA SER A 865 18.56 1.67 -49.76
C SER A 865 18.94 2.85 -48.88
N PRO A 866 17.97 3.73 -48.57
CA PRO A 866 18.20 4.83 -47.66
C PRO A 866 18.77 4.30 -46.34
N ALA A 867 19.69 5.06 -45.75
CA ALA A 867 20.23 4.73 -44.43
C ALA A 867 19.10 4.43 -43.45
N VAL A 868 19.28 3.41 -42.60
CA VAL A 868 18.30 3.01 -41.59
C VAL A 868 17.82 4.27 -40.87
N PRO A 869 16.51 4.59 -40.88
CA PRO A 869 16.04 5.85 -40.34
C PRO A 869 16.46 6.01 -38.89
N LEU A 870 17.00 7.18 -38.55
CA LEU A 870 17.30 7.53 -37.17
C LEU A 870 15.99 7.76 -36.42
N SER A 871 15.90 7.22 -35.21
CA SER A 871 14.91 7.66 -34.23
C SER A 871 15.62 8.53 -33.20
N ILE A 872 15.27 9.82 -33.17
CA ILE A 872 15.90 10.82 -32.32
C ILE A 872 14.84 11.34 -31.35
N GLU A 873 15.10 11.14 -30.06
CA GLU A 873 14.35 11.72 -28.98
C GLU A 873 15.20 12.82 -28.33
N ALA A 874 14.82 14.08 -28.49
CA ALA A 874 15.55 15.25 -27.96
C ALA A 874 14.72 16.10 -27.00
N LEU A 875 13.40 15.90 -26.89
CA LEU A 875 12.54 16.56 -25.91
C LEU A 875 12.63 15.88 -24.53
N GLY A 876 13.80 16.04 -23.90
CA GLY A 876 14.23 15.35 -22.68
C GLY A 876 15.70 14.91 -22.82
N PRO A 877 16.10 13.82 -22.15
CA PRO A 877 17.41 13.22 -22.38
C PRO A 877 17.56 12.76 -23.84
N LEU A 878 18.68 13.10 -24.50
CA LEU A 878 18.95 12.70 -25.88
C LEU A 878 19.07 11.18 -25.97
N VAL A 879 18.18 10.57 -26.75
CA VAL A 879 18.24 9.16 -27.14
C VAL A 879 18.28 9.09 -28.66
N VAL A 880 19.31 8.46 -29.19
CA VAL A 880 19.46 8.23 -30.63
C VAL A 880 19.42 6.73 -30.86
N ARG A 881 18.51 6.27 -31.73
CA ARG A 881 18.48 4.89 -32.21
C ARG A 881 18.84 4.85 -33.69
N VAL A 882 19.69 3.90 -34.05
CA VAL A 882 20.01 3.53 -35.43
C VAL A 882 19.41 2.15 -35.65
N GLY A 883 18.24 2.07 -36.27
CA GLY A 883 17.43 0.84 -36.26
C GLY A 883 17.08 0.42 -34.83
N ASP A 884 17.32 -0.85 -34.50
CA ASP A 884 17.06 -1.41 -33.16
C ASP A 884 18.14 -1.04 -32.12
N ARG A 885 19.26 -0.45 -32.56
CA ARG A 885 20.38 -0.12 -31.66
C ARG A 885 20.19 1.24 -31.03
N VAL A 886 19.95 1.26 -29.72
CA VAL A 886 20.00 2.48 -28.90
C VAL A 886 21.45 2.84 -28.60
N LEU A 887 21.87 4.07 -28.92
CA LEU A 887 23.19 4.58 -28.53
C LEU A 887 23.18 4.94 -27.04
N ALA A 888 23.78 4.10 -26.22
CA ALA A 888 23.90 4.31 -24.78
C ALA A 888 24.91 5.42 -24.47
N HIS A 889 24.87 5.96 -23.25
CA HIS A 889 25.81 7.01 -22.84
C HIS A 889 27.28 6.60 -22.98
N ALA A 890 27.60 5.32 -22.74
CA ALA A 890 28.94 4.76 -22.89
C ALA A 890 29.42 4.66 -24.35
N ASP A 891 28.51 4.65 -25.32
CA ASP A 891 28.85 4.60 -26.75
C ASP A 891 29.37 5.95 -27.26
N TRP A 892 28.99 7.06 -26.59
CA TRP A 892 29.50 8.40 -26.83
C TRP A 892 30.91 8.59 -26.25
N ARG A 893 31.86 7.78 -26.72
CA ARG A 893 33.27 7.73 -26.27
C ARG A 893 34.02 9.07 -26.33
N SER A 894 33.51 10.03 -27.09
CA SER A 894 34.06 11.39 -27.18
C SER A 894 32.97 12.43 -26.90
N ARG A 895 33.17 13.20 -25.82
CA ARG A 895 32.32 14.36 -25.50
C ARG A 895 32.27 15.37 -26.65
N ARG A 896 33.37 15.52 -27.40
CA ARG A 896 33.45 16.42 -28.56
C ARG A 896 32.58 15.95 -29.72
N ALA A 897 32.58 14.64 -30.02
CA ALA A 897 31.74 14.08 -31.07
C ALA A 897 30.24 14.16 -30.73
N ARG A 898 29.90 14.00 -29.45
CA ARG A 898 28.53 14.21 -28.96
C ARG A 898 28.06 15.65 -29.11
N ARG A 899 28.86 16.63 -28.68
CA ARG A 899 28.53 18.06 -28.83
C ARG A 899 28.35 18.43 -30.30
N LEU A 900 29.18 17.89 -31.20
CA LEU A 900 29.01 18.06 -32.64
C LEU A 900 27.66 17.51 -33.15
N PHE A 901 27.25 16.33 -32.69
CA PHE A 901 25.94 15.79 -33.05
C PHE A 901 24.79 16.65 -32.52
N GLU A 902 24.87 17.07 -31.25
CA GLU A 902 23.88 17.95 -30.59
C GLU A 902 23.76 19.29 -31.32
N LEU A 903 24.87 19.88 -31.75
CA LEU A 903 24.88 21.11 -32.55
C LEU A 903 24.23 20.89 -33.93
N LEU A 904 24.62 19.84 -34.66
CA LEU A 904 24.01 19.56 -35.98
C LEU A 904 22.51 19.26 -35.87
N LEU A 905 22.07 18.70 -34.75
CA LEU A 905 20.65 18.49 -34.44
C LEU A 905 19.94 19.82 -34.12
N ALA A 906 20.58 20.72 -33.36
CA ALA A 906 20.06 22.06 -33.10
C ALA A 906 19.90 22.90 -34.39
N HIS A 907 20.72 22.63 -35.42
CA HIS A 907 20.54 23.21 -36.77
C HIS A 907 19.42 22.55 -37.60
N ARG A 908 18.58 21.68 -37.01
CA ARG A 908 17.39 21.05 -37.63
C ARG A 908 17.65 20.42 -39.00
N PHE A 909 18.70 19.59 -39.09
CA PHE A 909 19.12 18.92 -40.32
C PHE A 909 19.46 19.86 -41.49
N ARG A 910 19.72 21.16 -41.23
CA ARG A 910 20.22 22.11 -42.22
C ARG A 910 21.75 22.05 -42.30
N TRP A 911 22.32 22.65 -43.34
CA TRP A 911 23.76 22.79 -43.48
C TRP A 911 24.32 23.76 -42.44
N ALA A 912 25.24 23.30 -41.62
CA ALA A 912 26.00 24.10 -40.67
C ALA A 912 27.40 24.40 -41.26
N PRO A 913 27.73 25.67 -41.57
CA PRO A 913 29.05 26.06 -42.04
C PRO A 913 30.14 25.65 -41.05
N ARG A 914 31.31 25.21 -41.54
CA ARG A 914 32.43 24.81 -40.68
C ARG A 914 32.78 25.87 -39.65
N ASP A 915 32.87 27.13 -40.05
CA ASP A 915 33.33 28.20 -39.15
C ASP A 915 32.37 28.40 -37.97
N GLN A 916 31.06 28.28 -38.19
CA GLN A 916 30.06 28.31 -37.11
C GLN A 916 30.17 27.12 -36.17
N ILE A 917 30.49 25.92 -36.69
CA ILE A 917 30.73 24.74 -35.87
C ILE A 917 31.99 24.92 -35.02
N LEU A 918 33.05 25.52 -35.58
CA LEU A 918 34.30 25.78 -34.87
C LEU A 918 34.09 26.80 -33.75
N GLU A 919 33.44 27.93 -34.04
CA GLU A 919 33.13 28.98 -33.07
C GLU A 919 32.24 28.45 -31.92
N ALA A 920 31.20 27.68 -32.21
CA ALA A 920 30.29 27.17 -31.20
C ALA A 920 30.87 26.06 -30.31
N LEU A 921 31.77 25.21 -30.84
CA LEU A 921 32.32 24.07 -30.09
C LEU A 921 33.66 24.37 -29.43
N TRP A 922 34.47 25.25 -30.04
CA TRP A 922 35.84 25.58 -29.64
C TRP A 922 36.16 27.08 -29.84
N PRO A 923 35.45 28.01 -29.17
CA PRO A 923 35.64 29.46 -29.36
C PRO A 923 37.06 29.94 -29.01
N ASP A 924 37.72 29.30 -28.03
CA ASP A 924 39.03 29.70 -27.51
C ASP A 924 40.21 28.92 -28.12
N ALA A 925 39.98 28.08 -29.13
CA ALA A 925 41.03 27.25 -29.71
C ALA A 925 41.67 27.91 -30.94
N ASP A 926 42.99 27.77 -31.06
CA ASP A 926 43.72 28.14 -32.29
C ASP A 926 43.13 27.44 -33.53
N PRO A 927 43.04 28.12 -34.70
CA PRO A 927 42.36 27.61 -35.89
C PRO A 927 42.80 26.20 -36.32
N ASP A 928 44.09 25.90 -36.35
CA ASP A 928 44.58 24.59 -36.80
C ASP A 928 44.16 23.46 -35.83
N ARG A 929 44.15 23.78 -34.53
CA ARG A 929 43.70 22.85 -33.49
C ARG A 929 42.19 22.62 -33.55
N ALA A 930 41.41 23.67 -33.82
CA ALA A 930 39.96 23.58 -33.97
C ALA A 930 39.57 22.71 -35.19
N HIS A 931 40.24 22.91 -36.33
CA HIS A 931 40.05 22.09 -37.54
C HIS A 931 40.37 20.61 -37.31
N ASN A 932 41.48 20.31 -36.63
CA ASN A 932 41.86 18.95 -36.30
C ASN A 932 40.86 18.28 -35.33
N ASN A 933 40.39 19.01 -34.33
CA ASN A 933 39.35 18.55 -33.42
C ASN A 933 38.04 18.24 -34.15
N LEU A 934 37.65 19.07 -35.12
CA LEU A 934 36.46 18.84 -35.94
C LEU A 934 36.61 17.59 -36.81
N ARG A 935 37.73 17.44 -37.53
CA ARG A 935 38.01 16.24 -38.35
C ARG A 935 37.94 14.95 -37.52
N GLN A 936 38.54 14.96 -36.34
CA GLN A 936 38.51 13.82 -35.42
C GLN A 936 37.09 13.54 -34.90
N SER A 937 36.35 14.59 -34.54
CA SER A 937 34.97 14.47 -34.04
C SER A 937 34.02 13.93 -35.11
N VAL A 938 34.14 14.38 -36.36
CA VAL A 938 33.40 13.84 -37.52
C VAL A 938 33.76 12.38 -37.76
N HIS A 939 35.04 12.02 -37.71
CA HIS A 939 35.46 10.63 -37.87
C HIS A 939 34.84 9.70 -36.81
N ILE A 940 34.89 10.10 -35.54
CA ILE A 940 34.30 9.35 -34.43
C ILE A 940 32.79 9.25 -34.57
N LEU A 941 32.13 10.36 -34.92
CA LEU A 941 30.67 10.39 -35.07
C LEU A 941 30.19 9.49 -36.22
N ARG A 942 30.91 9.48 -37.34
CA ARG A 942 30.64 8.57 -38.46
C ARG A 942 30.85 7.10 -38.07
N ALA A 943 31.93 6.78 -37.36
CA ALA A 943 32.16 5.42 -36.88
C ALA A 943 31.12 4.95 -35.84
N LEU A 944 30.57 5.90 -35.06
CA LEU A 944 29.52 5.63 -34.09
C LEU A 944 28.18 5.32 -34.78
N LEU A 945 27.76 6.18 -35.71
CA LEU A 945 26.48 6.02 -36.43
C LEU A 945 26.55 4.91 -37.49
N GLU A 946 27.73 4.69 -38.09
CA GLU A 946 27.97 3.73 -39.17
C GLU A 946 29.24 2.91 -38.86
N PRO A 947 29.17 1.95 -37.91
CA PRO A 947 30.30 1.06 -37.62
C PRO A 947 30.69 0.24 -38.87
N ASP A 948 29.68 -0.02 -39.69
CA ASP A 948 29.61 -0.68 -41.00
C ASP A 948 30.45 -0.07 -42.12
N ARG A 949 30.82 1.19 -41.95
CA ARG A 949 31.25 1.99 -43.09
C ARG A 949 32.63 1.58 -43.54
N ASP A 950 32.75 1.24 -44.83
CA ASP A 950 34.05 1.06 -45.46
C ASP A 950 34.86 2.37 -45.39
N ARG A 951 36.17 2.28 -45.14
CA ARG A 951 36.99 3.47 -44.80
C ARG A 951 37.02 4.50 -45.93
N ALA A 952 36.80 4.07 -47.17
CA ALA A 952 36.73 4.91 -48.38
C ALA A 952 35.31 5.42 -48.73
N GLY A 953 34.26 4.98 -48.02
CA GLY A 953 32.86 5.31 -48.34
C GLY A 953 32.38 6.65 -47.80
N HIS A 954 31.48 7.31 -48.54
CA HIS A 954 30.71 8.47 -48.07
C HIS A 954 29.84 8.09 -46.87
N SER A 955 29.72 8.98 -45.88
CA SER A 955 28.80 8.78 -44.76
C SER A 955 27.39 9.17 -45.16
N HIS A 956 26.40 8.34 -44.83
CA HIS A 956 24.99 8.62 -45.09
C HIS A 956 24.40 9.58 -44.07
N TYR A 957 24.83 9.51 -42.80
CA TYR A 957 24.28 10.39 -41.75
C TYR A 957 25.02 11.71 -41.58
N ILE A 958 26.34 11.76 -41.75
CA ILE A 958 27.13 13.00 -41.58
C ILE A 958 27.71 13.40 -42.92
N VAL A 959 26.96 14.20 -43.66
CA VAL A 959 27.30 14.64 -45.02
C VAL A 959 28.12 15.93 -44.93
N CYS A 960 29.15 16.03 -45.78
CA CYS A 960 29.96 17.23 -45.94
C CYS A 960 29.92 17.68 -47.39
N ARG A 961 29.64 18.97 -47.62
CA ARG A 961 29.62 19.60 -48.95
C ARG A 961 30.05 21.06 -48.80
N ASP A 962 30.96 21.53 -49.66
CA ASP A 962 31.38 22.95 -49.72
C ASP A 962 31.73 23.54 -48.35
N GLU A 963 32.50 22.79 -47.55
CA GLU A 963 32.91 23.16 -46.17
C GLU A 963 31.76 23.34 -45.15
N ALA A 964 30.57 22.81 -45.43
CA ALA A 964 29.47 22.72 -44.48
C ALA A 964 29.13 21.25 -44.14
N PHE A 965 28.61 21.02 -42.93
CA PHE A 965 28.22 19.71 -42.44
C PHE A 965 26.72 19.66 -42.17
N ARG A 966 26.11 18.50 -42.39
CA ARG A 966 24.69 18.28 -42.14
C ARG A 966 24.46 16.89 -41.57
N LEU A 967 23.57 16.81 -40.57
CA LEU A 967 22.98 15.55 -40.13
C LEU A 967 21.84 15.17 -41.07
N GLN A 968 21.95 14.02 -41.72
CA GLN A 968 20.94 13.47 -42.62
C GLN A 968 20.36 12.19 -41.99
N PRO A 969 19.15 12.22 -41.43
CA PRO A 969 18.66 11.14 -40.57
C PRO A 969 18.12 9.90 -41.31
N GLY A 970 18.13 9.88 -42.65
CA GLY A 970 17.53 8.81 -43.45
C GLY A 970 16.06 9.05 -43.78
N GLU A 971 15.52 8.34 -44.77
CA GLU A 971 14.10 8.47 -45.17
C GLU A 971 13.21 7.72 -44.18
N GLY A 972 12.11 8.34 -43.74
CA GLY A 972 11.23 7.75 -42.72
C GLY A 972 11.71 7.88 -41.26
N TYR A 973 12.68 8.77 -41.02
CA TYR A 973 13.19 9.05 -39.67
C TYR A 973 12.10 9.54 -38.71
N ALA A 974 12.31 9.28 -37.41
CA ALA A 974 11.46 9.78 -36.34
C ALA A 974 12.24 10.82 -35.53
N TYR A 975 11.68 12.01 -35.39
CA TYR A 975 12.24 13.08 -34.57
C TYR A 975 11.13 13.70 -33.73
N ASP A 976 11.25 13.60 -32.40
CA ASP A 976 10.20 13.99 -31.48
C ASP A 976 9.88 15.49 -31.48
N VAL A 977 10.87 16.35 -31.76
CA VAL A 977 10.67 17.81 -31.93
C VAL A 977 9.76 18.10 -33.12
N GLU A 978 10.05 17.54 -34.30
CA GLU A 978 9.19 17.73 -35.48
C GLU A 978 7.81 17.09 -35.29
N ALA A 979 7.74 15.93 -34.63
CA ALA A 979 6.46 15.28 -34.32
C ALA A 979 5.61 16.13 -33.35
N PHE A 980 6.24 16.77 -32.37
CA PHE A 980 5.62 17.73 -31.47
C PHE A 980 5.08 18.93 -32.25
N GLU A 981 5.91 19.61 -33.04
CA GLU A 981 5.50 20.79 -33.81
C GLU A 981 4.39 20.48 -34.82
N ARG A 982 4.51 19.35 -35.53
CA ARG A 982 3.47 18.88 -36.46
C ARG A 982 2.17 18.56 -35.74
N GLY A 983 2.25 17.91 -34.58
CA GLY A 983 1.08 17.63 -33.75
C GLY A 983 0.36 18.90 -33.28
N LEU A 984 1.12 19.95 -32.93
CA LEU A 984 0.55 21.26 -32.59
C LEU A 984 -0.13 21.91 -33.81
N ALA A 985 0.51 21.92 -34.98
CA ALA A 985 -0.04 22.49 -36.20
C ALA A 985 -1.31 21.75 -36.66
N GLU A 986 -1.33 20.41 -36.57
CA GLU A 986 -2.51 19.61 -36.89
C GLU A 986 -3.67 19.89 -35.92
N ALA A 987 -3.39 20.01 -34.61
CA ALA A 987 -4.39 20.38 -33.61
C ALA A 987 -4.98 21.77 -33.87
N GLU A 988 -4.16 22.71 -34.34
CA GLU A 988 -4.57 24.04 -34.73
C GLU A 988 -5.47 24.03 -35.97
N ALA A 989 -5.05 23.38 -37.05
CA ALA A 989 -5.85 23.24 -38.26
C ALA A 989 -7.20 22.56 -38.01
N LEU A 990 -7.25 21.56 -37.11
CA LEU A 990 -8.51 20.91 -36.69
C LEU A 990 -9.40 21.85 -35.87
N SER A 991 -8.80 22.70 -35.02
CA SER A 991 -9.54 23.71 -34.25
C SER A 991 -10.18 24.76 -35.16
N GLU A 992 -9.45 25.25 -36.16
CA GLU A 992 -9.94 26.22 -37.14
C GLU A 992 -11.10 25.68 -37.98
N ARG A 993 -11.09 24.38 -38.28
CA ARG A 993 -12.19 23.68 -38.97
C ARG A 993 -13.39 23.38 -38.06
N GLY A 994 -13.36 23.79 -36.79
CA GLY A 994 -14.42 23.58 -35.81
C GLY A 994 -14.51 22.15 -35.26
N VAL A 995 -13.54 21.28 -35.54
CA VAL A 995 -13.57 19.85 -35.16
C VAL A 995 -12.89 19.66 -33.80
N ARG A 996 -13.59 20.04 -32.72
CA ARG A 996 -13.02 20.22 -31.38
C ARG A 996 -12.42 18.97 -30.72
N SER A 997 -13.11 17.83 -30.77
CA SER A 997 -12.65 16.62 -30.06
C SER A 997 -11.36 16.02 -30.65
N PRO A 998 -11.23 15.82 -31.97
CA PRO A 998 -9.98 15.44 -32.61
C PRO A 998 -8.84 16.44 -32.40
N ALA A 999 -9.14 17.75 -32.40
CA ALA A 999 -8.15 18.79 -32.13
C ALA A 999 -7.55 18.65 -30.72
N GLU A 1000 -8.40 18.44 -29.71
CA GLU A 1000 -7.98 18.25 -28.32
C GLU A 1000 -7.16 16.98 -28.14
N GLU A 1001 -7.56 15.87 -28.76
CA GLU A 1001 -6.83 14.60 -28.70
C GLU A 1001 -5.43 14.75 -29.33
N LYS A 1002 -5.34 15.40 -30.50
CA LYS A 1002 -4.06 15.66 -31.16
C LYS A 1002 -3.16 16.57 -30.30
N LEU A 1003 -3.75 17.59 -29.66
CA LEU A 1003 -3.04 18.49 -28.76
C LEU A 1003 -2.46 17.75 -27.55
N LYS A 1004 -3.23 16.84 -26.94
CA LYS A 1004 -2.78 15.97 -25.84
C LYS A 1004 -1.65 15.05 -26.27
N GLN A 1005 -1.73 14.45 -27.45
CA GLN A 1005 -0.68 13.60 -28.02
C GLN A 1005 0.62 14.40 -28.21
N ALA A 1006 0.55 15.61 -28.79
CA ALA A 1006 1.70 16.48 -28.97
C ALA A 1006 2.35 16.85 -27.63
N ILE A 1007 1.56 17.32 -26.65
CA ILE A 1007 2.06 17.63 -25.29
C ILE A 1007 2.72 16.42 -24.63
N GLY A 1008 2.23 15.20 -24.91
CA GLY A 1008 2.81 13.95 -24.41
C GLY A 1008 4.20 13.63 -24.94
N LEU A 1009 4.56 14.10 -26.15
CA LEU A 1009 5.88 13.89 -26.75
C LEU A 1009 6.97 14.69 -26.03
N TYR A 1010 6.64 15.87 -25.54
CA TYR A 1010 7.57 16.70 -24.78
C TYR A 1010 7.72 16.12 -23.36
N ARG A 1011 8.86 15.52 -23.01
CA ARG A 1011 9.05 14.87 -21.69
C ARG A 1011 9.99 15.64 -20.77
N GLY A 1012 10.82 16.50 -21.34
CA GLY A 1012 11.73 17.41 -20.67
C GLY A 1012 12.29 18.39 -21.69
N ASP A 1013 13.14 19.30 -21.24
CA ASP A 1013 13.70 20.31 -22.13
C ASP A 1013 14.54 19.73 -23.26
N PHE A 1014 14.60 20.47 -24.37
CA PHE A 1014 15.46 20.13 -25.49
C PHE A 1014 16.90 19.92 -25.01
N LEU A 1015 17.41 18.71 -25.25
CA LEU A 1015 18.73 18.25 -24.80
C LEU A 1015 18.95 18.45 -23.28
N ALA A 1016 18.06 17.90 -22.46
CA ALA A 1016 18.03 18.14 -21.01
C ALA A 1016 19.34 17.79 -20.28
N GLN A 1017 20.16 16.86 -20.80
CA GLN A 1017 21.47 16.55 -20.22
C GLN A 1017 22.59 17.54 -20.54
N SER A 1018 22.34 18.47 -21.47
CA SER A 1018 23.28 19.49 -21.93
C SER A 1018 22.71 20.90 -21.62
N PRO A 1019 22.43 21.25 -20.34
CA PRO A 1019 21.72 22.48 -20.00
C PRO A 1019 22.55 23.75 -20.30
N TYR A 1020 23.88 23.66 -20.27
CA TYR A 1020 24.80 24.80 -20.41
C TYR A 1020 25.33 25.03 -21.83
N GLU A 1021 24.84 24.31 -22.84
CA GLU A 1021 25.30 24.50 -24.23
C GLU A 1021 24.59 25.70 -24.87
N GLU A 1022 25.34 26.77 -25.16
CA GLU A 1022 24.80 28.04 -25.68
C GLU A 1022 24.05 27.87 -27.01
N PHE A 1023 24.55 27.02 -27.91
CA PHE A 1023 23.92 26.76 -29.22
C PHE A 1023 22.52 26.12 -29.12
N ALA A 1024 22.14 25.58 -27.96
CA ALA A 1024 20.84 24.94 -27.74
C ALA A 1024 19.83 25.83 -27.00
N VAL A 1025 20.24 27.00 -26.51
CA VAL A 1025 19.39 27.88 -25.67
C VAL A 1025 18.19 28.39 -26.45
N ALA A 1026 18.41 28.99 -27.63
CA ALA A 1026 17.34 29.58 -28.45
C ALA A 1026 16.27 28.54 -28.84
N GLU A 1027 16.70 27.37 -29.30
CA GLU A 1027 15.80 26.26 -29.66
C GLU A 1027 15.01 25.76 -28.43
N ARG A 1028 15.65 25.66 -27.27
CA ARG A 1028 15.00 25.23 -26.02
C ARG A 1028 13.94 26.23 -25.55
N GLU A 1029 14.24 27.52 -25.60
CA GLU A 1029 13.28 28.58 -25.24
C GLU A 1029 12.09 28.58 -26.20
N GLU A 1030 12.33 28.48 -27.51
CA GLU A 1030 11.25 28.44 -28.50
C GLU A 1030 10.32 27.24 -28.29
N LEU A 1031 10.87 26.06 -28.02
CA LEU A 1031 10.09 24.84 -27.78
C LEU A 1031 9.33 24.88 -26.45
N ARG A 1032 9.91 25.46 -25.39
CA ARG A 1032 9.22 25.70 -24.12
C ARG A 1032 8.04 26.65 -24.30
N ASP A 1033 8.22 27.74 -25.05
CA ASP A 1033 7.16 28.70 -25.35
C ASP A 1033 6.01 28.05 -26.13
N ARG A 1034 6.34 27.24 -27.14
CA ARG A 1034 5.34 26.46 -27.90
C ARG A 1034 4.56 25.51 -27.00
N LEU A 1035 5.23 24.82 -26.09
CA LEU A 1035 4.59 23.92 -25.12
C LEU A 1035 3.67 24.69 -24.16
N LEU A 1036 4.11 25.83 -23.63
CA LEU A 1036 3.31 26.64 -22.71
C LEU A 1036 2.03 27.16 -23.40
N ARG A 1037 2.15 27.63 -24.65
CA ARG A 1037 0.98 28.02 -25.47
C ARG A 1037 0.02 26.84 -25.69
N ALA A 1038 0.54 25.65 -26.00
CA ALA A 1038 -0.27 24.45 -26.17
C ALA A 1038 -0.99 24.04 -24.88
N LEU A 1039 -0.30 24.08 -23.74
CA LEU A 1039 -0.88 23.79 -22.43
C LEU A 1039 -1.98 24.78 -22.08
N ARG A 1040 -1.78 26.10 -22.27
CA ARG A 1040 -2.83 27.11 -22.03
C ARG A 1040 -4.09 26.84 -22.84
N ARG A 1041 -3.95 26.53 -24.14
CA ARG A 1041 -5.09 26.16 -25.02
C ARG A 1041 -5.82 24.91 -24.51
N LEU A 1042 -5.07 23.90 -24.07
CA LEU A 1042 -5.66 22.68 -23.53
C LEU A 1042 -6.42 22.98 -22.23
N LEU A 1043 -5.82 23.74 -21.31
CA LEU A 1043 -6.44 24.13 -20.04
C LEU A 1043 -7.76 24.90 -20.25
N GLU A 1044 -7.83 25.78 -21.25
CA GLU A 1044 -9.08 26.44 -21.62
C GLU A 1044 -10.16 25.46 -22.10
N SER A 1045 -9.78 24.46 -22.93
CA SER A 1045 -10.70 23.42 -23.39
C SER A 1045 -11.24 22.59 -22.23
N GLU A 1046 -10.35 22.13 -21.34
CA GLU A 1046 -10.71 21.33 -20.17
C GLU A 1046 -11.61 22.09 -19.20
N ALA A 1047 -11.34 23.38 -18.99
CA ALA A 1047 -12.17 24.24 -18.16
C ALA A 1047 -13.58 24.40 -18.74
N ARG A 1048 -13.71 24.61 -20.06
CA ARG A 1048 -15.02 24.68 -20.75
C ARG A 1048 -15.79 23.37 -20.67
N ALA A 1049 -15.09 22.24 -20.70
CA ALA A 1049 -15.68 20.91 -20.59
C ALA A 1049 -16.00 20.49 -19.14
N GLY A 1050 -15.59 21.28 -18.13
CA GLY A 1050 -15.77 20.95 -16.72
C GLY A 1050 -14.90 19.78 -16.23
N ARG A 1051 -13.84 19.43 -16.95
CA ARG A 1051 -12.94 18.30 -16.65
C ARG A 1051 -11.77 18.77 -15.79
N TRP A 1052 -12.08 19.06 -14.52
CA TRP A 1052 -11.15 19.71 -13.59
C TRP A 1052 -10.02 18.80 -13.09
N GLU A 1053 -10.17 17.48 -13.13
CA GLU A 1053 -9.10 16.53 -12.77
C GLU A 1053 -7.99 16.54 -13.83
N GLU A 1054 -8.37 16.46 -15.10
CA GLU A 1054 -7.47 16.61 -16.26
C GLU A 1054 -6.85 18.00 -16.29
N TRP A 1055 -7.63 19.04 -15.97
CA TRP A 1055 -7.14 20.41 -15.82
C TRP A 1055 -5.99 20.49 -14.81
N LEU A 1056 -6.13 19.88 -13.62
CA LEU A 1056 -5.08 19.88 -12.60
C LEU A 1056 -3.80 19.18 -13.04
N LEU A 1057 -3.91 18.09 -13.81
CA LEU A 1057 -2.76 17.36 -14.34
C LEU A 1057 -1.91 18.25 -15.26
N TYR A 1058 -2.54 18.88 -16.25
CA TYR A 1058 -1.86 19.74 -17.20
C TYR A 1058 -1.48 21.10 -16.60
N GLY A 1059 -2.28 21.61 -15.66
CA GLY A 1059 -2.07 22.90 -15.00
C GLY A 1059 -0.79 22.91 -14.17
N ARG A 1060 -0.54 21.85 -13.39
CA ARG A 1060 0.71 21.70 -12.62
C ARG A 1060 1.94 21.66 -13.51
N ARG A 1061 1.82 21.00 -14.67
CA ARG A 1061 2.90 20.95 -15.66
C ARG A 1061 3.18 22.34 -16.27
N ALA A 1062 2.14 23.13 -16.52
CA ALA A 1062 2.29 24.49 -17.02
C ALA A 1062 2.91 25.43 -15.96
N THR A 1063 2.55 25.31 -14.68
CA THR A 1063 3.19 26.04 -13.56
C THR A 1063 4.67 25.70 -13.38
N THR A 1064 5.14 24.54 -13.87
CA THR A 1064 6.57 24.21 -13.84
C THR A 1064 7.35 24.97 -14.91
N LEU A 1065 6.71 25.31 -16.04
CA LEU A 1065 7.32 26.06 -17.13
C LEU A 1065 7.30 27.56 -16.85
N ASP A 1066 6.19 28.06 -16.31
CA ASP A 1066 6.03 29.45 -15.90
C ASP A 1066 5.41 29.49 -14.49
N PRO A 1067 6.23 29.48 -13.44
CA PRO A 1067 5.76 29.54 -12.06
C PRO A 1067 5.06 30.85 -11.72
N TYR A 1068 5.34 31.93 -12.46
CA TYR A 1068 4.84 33.27 -12.17
C TYR A 1068 3.48 33.57 -12.83
N ASP A 1069 3.00 32.71 -13.74
CA ASP A 1069 1.69 32.84 -14.38
C ASP A 1069 0.54 32.69 -13.37
N GLU A 1070 0.04 33.84 -12.91
CA GLU A 1070 -1.05 33.91 -11.94
C GLU A 1070 -2.36 33.31 -12.46
N ALA A 1071 -2.63 33.35 -13.77
CA ALA A 1071 -3.86 32.81 -14.33
C ALA A 1071 -3.88 31.28 -14.23
N ILE A 1072 -2.73 30.63 -14.44
CA ILE A 1072 -2.59 29.17 -14.25
C ILE A 1072 -2.65 28.82 -12.77
N ALA A 1073 -1.97 29.58 -11.90
CA ALA A 1073 -2.01 29.35 -10.45
C ALA A 1073 -3.44 29.52 -9.88
N ALA A 1074 -4.16 30.56 -10.27
CA ALA A 1074 -5.56 30.78 -9.94
C ALA A 1074 -6.46 29.67 -10.50
N GLY A 1075 -6.16 29.16 -11.70
CA GLY A 1075 -6.81 28.00 -12.27
C GLY A 1075 -6.65 26.73 -11.42
N ILE A 1076 -5.47 26.49 -10.82
CA ILE A 1076 -5.23 25.36 -9.89
C ILE A 1076 -6.13 25.49 -8.66
N VAL A 1077 -6.19 26.68 -8.05
CA VAL A 1077 -7.06 26.96 -6.90
C VAL A 1077 -8.53 26.74 -7.27
N ARG A 1078 -8.95 27.28 -8.43
CA ARG A 1078 -10.32 27.15 -8.96
C ARG A 1078 -10.69 25.70 -9.27
N ALA A 1079 -9.80 24.92 -9.87
CA ALA A 1079 -10.03 23.51 -10.15
C ALA A 1079 -10.18 22.69 -8.87
N HIS A 1080 -9.34 22.94 -7.85
CA HIS A 1080 -9.51 22.33 -6.52
C HIS A 1080 -10.85 22.71 -5.86
N LEU A 1081 -11.29 23.98 -5.98
CA LEU A 1081 -12.60 24.41 -5.48
C LEU A 1081 -13.76 23.70 -6.20
N ARG A 1082 -13.69 23.56 -7.52
CA ARG A 1082 -14.71 22.87 -8.34
C ARG A 1082 -14.81 21.37 -8.03
N LEU A 1083 -13.72 20.76 -7.59
CA LEU A 1083 -13.67 19.37 -7.15
C LEU A 1083 -14.03 19.18 -5.66
N GLY A 1084 -14.27 20.25 -4.91
CA GLY A 1084 -14.53 20.21 -3.46
C GLY A 1084 -13.29 19.99 -2.59
N HIS A 1085 -12.09 20.05 -3.18
CA HIS A 1085 -10.79 19.90 -2.53
C HIS A 1085 -10.35 21.21 -1.85
N ARG A 1086 -11.09 21.61 -0.80
CA ARG A 1086 -10.91 22.90 -0.14
C ARG A 1086 -9.52 23.10 0.46
N ARG A 1087 -8.98 22.07 1.13
CA ARG A 1087 -7.67 22.18 1.81
C ARG A 1087 -6.55 22.37 0.79
N GLU A 1088 -6.67 21.68 -0.32
CA GLU A 1088 -5.75 21.70 -1.45
C GLU A 1088 -5.82 23.04 -2.19
N ALA A 1089 -7.01 23.62 -2.35
CA ALA A 1089 -7.18 24.98 -2.89
C ALA A 1089 -6.45 26.03 -2.03
N LEU A 1090 -6.62 25.97 -0.71
CA LEU A 1090 -5.98 26.92 0.22
C LEU A 1090 -4.45 26.71 0.27
N ALA A 1091 -4.00 25.46 0.24
CA ALA A 1091 -2.57 25.13 0.19
C ALA A 1091 -1.91 25.61 -1.11
N ALA A 1092 -2.60 25.48 -2.26
CA ALA A 1092 -2.12 25.97 -3.54
C ALA A 1092 -2.00 27.50 -3.56
N TYR A 1093 -2.99 28.21 -3.02
CA TYR A 1093 -2.92 29.66 -2.83
C TYR A 1093 -1.72 30.06 -1.96
N GLN A 1094 -1.57 29.46 -0.78
CA GLN A 1094 -0.48 29.77 0.16
C GLN A 1094 0.92 29.47 -0.43
N ALA A 1095 1.02 28.42 -1.25
CA ALA A 1095 2.27 28.11 -1.94
C ALA A 1095 2.63 29.19 -2.97
N TYR A 1096 1.65 29.63 -3.77
CA TYR A 1096 1.84 30.70 -4.75
C TYR A 1096 2.13 32.05 -4.08
N GLU A 1097 1.38 32.41 -3.03
CA GLU A 1097 1.59 33.63 -2.25
C GLU A 1097 3.00 33.71 -1.66
N ARG A 1098 3.49 32.62 -1.04
CA ARG A 1098 4.85 32.59 -0.50
C ARG A 1098 5.91 32.77 -1.59
N MET A 1099 5.71 32.19 -2.77
CA MET A 1099 6.64 32.33 -3.89
C MET A 1099 6.65 33.77 -4.42
N MET A 1100 5.49 34.38 -4.65
CA MET A 1100 5.38 35.78 -5.13
C MET A 1100 5.98 36.79 -4.15
N ILE A 1101 5.73 36.62 -2.84
CA ILE A 1101 6.33 37.47 -1.81
C ILE A 1101 7.85 37.29 -1.75
N ARG A 1102 8.33 36.04 -1.83
CA ARG A 1102 9.76 35.74 -1.70
C ARG A 1102 10.57 36.20 -2.89
N GLU A 1103 10.08 35.99 -4.11
CA GLU A 1103 10.86 36.17 -5.33
C GLU A 1103 10.60 37.51 -6.02
N LEU A 1104 9.38 38.05 -5.91
CA LEU A 1104 8.97 39.29 -6.56
C LEU A 1104 8.57 40.40 -5.58
N GLY A 1105 8.48 40.11 -4.27
CA GLY A 1105 8.13 41.10 -3.24
C GLY A 1105 6.70 41.63 -3.32
N VAL A 1106 5.82 40.97 -4.07
CA VAL A 1106 4.43 41.39 -4.31
C VAL A 1106 3.43 40.36 -3.81
N LEU A 1107 2.23 40.83 -3.42
CA LEU A 1107 1.12 39.96 -3.06
C LEU A 1107 0.38 39.46 -4.32
N PRO A 1108 -0.28 38.28 -4.26
CA PRO A 1108 -1.20 37.86 -5.31
C PRO A 1108 -2.30 38.88 -5.58
N SER A 1109 -2.80 38.90 -6.81
CA SER A 1109 -3.87 39.78 -7.28
C SER A 1109 -5.13 39.67 -6.44
N ALA A 1110 -6.03 40.65 -6.59
CA ALA A 1110 -7.33 40.64 -5.94
C ALA A 1110 -8.19 39.43 -6.37
N GLU A 1111 -8.07 38.95 -7.61
CA GLU A 1111 -8.82 37.80 -8.11
C GLU A 1111 -8.35 36.49 -7.44
N MET A 1112 -7.04 36.29 -7.30
CA MET A 1112 -6.46 35.12 -6.64
C MET A 1112 -6.76 35.12 -5.13
N ARG A 1113 -6.74 36.28 -4.49
CA ARG A 1113 -7.17 36.44 -3.08
C ARG A 1113 -8.66 36.16 -2.89
N ALA A 1114 -9.52 36.59 -3.81
CA ALA A 1114 -10.95 36.26 -3.76
C ALA A 1114 -11.23 34.75 -3.85
N LEU A 1115 -10.45 34.01 -4.65
CA LEU A 1115 -10.53 32.53 -4.69
C LEU A 1115 -10.10 31.89 -3.36
N ALA A 1116 -9.09 32.45 -2.69
CA ALA A 1116 -8.69 32.01 -1.35
C ALA A 1116 -9.76 32.31 -0.30
N ASP A 1117 -10.43 33.46 -0.39
CA ASP A 1117 -11.55 33.83 0.47
C ASP A 1117 -12.75 32.91 0.25
N GLU A 1118 -13.09 32.57 -1.00
CA GLU A 1118 -14.11 31.57 -1.34
C GLU A 1118 -13.76 30.21 -0.73
N ALA A 1119 -12.51 29.77 -0.89
CA ALA A 1119 -12.00 28.57 -0.25
C ALA A 1119 -12.11 28.63 1.27
N ALA A 1120 -11.88 29.80 1.90
CA ALA A 1120 -11.99 29.99 3.34
C ALA A 1120 -13.45 30.03 3.85
N GLN A 1121 -14.39 30.54 3.06
CA GLN A 1121 -15.79 30.71 3.47
C GLN A 1121 -16.62 29.42 3.33
N LEU A 1122 -16.26 28.50 2.44
CA LEU A 1122 -16.98 27.23 2.19
C LEU A 1122 -17.05 26.25 3.38
N GLY A 1123 -16.41 26.54 4.51
CA GLY A 1123 -16.74 25.83 5.77
C GLY A 1123 -16.82 26.72 6.99
N ALA A 1124 -17.21 27.98 6.80
CA ALA A 1124 -17.76 28.81 7.87
C ALA A 1124 -19.30 28.67 7.98
N ARG A 1125 -19.96 27.91 7.09
CA ARG A 1125 -21.41 27.62 7.20
C ARG A 1125 -21.65 26.35 8.04
N PRO A 1126 -22.49 26.42 9.11
CA PRO A 1126 -22.99 25.22 9.77
C PRO A 1126 -23.87 24.45 8.79
N THR A 1127 -23.72 23.12 8.79
CA THR A 1127 -24.51 22.18 7.99
C THR A 1127 -26.01 22.26 8.32
N ALA A 1128 -26.74 23.13 7.63
CA ALA A 1128 -28.19 23.07 7.57
C ALA A 1128 -28.59 21.88 6.67
N ARG A 1129 -29.24 20.89 7.29
CA ARG A 1129 -29.91 19.75 6.65
C ARG A 1129 -30.67 20.20 5.40
N GLY A 1130 -30.29 19.67 4.24
CA GLY A 1130 -30.99 19.87 2.98
C GLY A 1130 -32.42 19.33 3.05
N ARG A 1131 -33.40 20.24 3.11
CA ARG A 1131 -34.77 19.98 2.65
C ARG A 1131 -34.72 19.74 1.14
N ALA A 1132 -35.30 18.63 0.70
CA ALA A 1132 -35.55 18.36 -0.70
C ALA A 1132 -36.41 19.48 -1.32
N ARG A 1133 -36.03 19.93 -2.52
CA ARG A 1133 -36.95 20.59 -3.46
C ARG A 1133 -37.34 19.59 -4.56
N PRO A 1134 -38.59 19.60 -5.04
CA PRO A 1134 -39.09 18.63 -6.00
C PRO A 1134 -38.62 18.97 -7.44
N ALA A 1135 -38.65 17.95 -8.29
CA ALA A 1135 -38.30 18.00 -9.69
C ALA A 1135 -39.31 18.80 -10.53
N ASP A 1136 -38.79 19.53 -11.50
CA ASP A 1136 -39.52 20.17 -12.60
C ASP A 1136 -39.97 19.12 -13.62
N GLN A 1137 -41.22 19.24 -14.07
CA GLN A 1137 -41.74 18.57 -15.26
C GLN A 1137 -41.78 19.59 -16.40
N THR A 1138 -41.38 19.12 -17.58
CA THR A 1138 -41.30 19.86 -18.85
C THR A 1138 -42.67 20.26 -19.42
N ASP A 1139 -42.72 21.51 -19.86
CA ASP A 1139 -43.39 22.13 -21.03
C ASP A 1139 -44.65 21.51 -21.68
N GLY A 1140 -45.59 22.43 -21.93
CA GLY A 1140 -46.74 22.31 -22.85
C GLY A 1140 -47.57 23.59 -22.85
N SER A 1141 -47.23 24.49 -23.77
CA SER A 1141 -47.74 25.86 -24.02
C SER A 1141 -49.23 25.98 -24.37
N ASP A 1142 -49.90 27.07 -23.94
CA ASP A 1142 -50.16 28.27 -24.78
C ASP A 1142 -51.20 29.25 -24.18
N GLY A 1143 -50.91 30.56 -24.33
CA GLY A 1143 -51.92 31.61 -24.55
C GLY A 1143 -52.40 32.47 -23.37
N GLY A 1144 -51.73 33.61 -23.11
CA GLY A 1144 -52.29 34.77 -22.35
C GLY A 1144 -53.36 35.56 -23.15
N PRO A 1145 -53.82 36.78 -22.75
CA PRO A 1145 -53.12 37.76 -21.90
C PRO A 1145 -54.01 38.65 -20.94
N CYS A 1146 -53.31 39.49 -20.14
CA CYS A 1146 -53.65 40.85 -19.67
C CYS A 1146 -55.00 41.22 -19.00
N ALA A 1147 -54.92 41.68 -17.74
CA ALA A 1147 -55.08 43.10 -17.32
C ALA A 1147 -55.98 43.35 -16.08
N ALA A 1148 -55.40 44.10 -15.13
CA ALA A 1148 -55.95 45.18 -14.30
C ALA A 1148 -57.31 45.06 -13.56
N ALA A 1149 -57.21 45.32 -12.25
CA ALA A 1149 -58.03 46.26 -11.47
C ALA A 1149 -59.55 46.06 -11.34
N THR A 1150 -59.98 46.04 -10.06
CA THR A 1150 -61.26 46.54 -9.52
C THR A 1150 -62.60 45.97 -9.99
N ARG A 1151 -63.38 45.52 -8.99
CA ARG A 1151 -64.84 45.65 -8.81
C ARG A 1151 -65.79 45.26 -9.97
N ASN A 1152 -66.75 44.42 -9.54
CA ASN A 1152 -68.18 44.34 -9.88
C ASN A 1152 -68.69 43.18 -10.76
N ALA A 1153 -69.47 42.34 -10.07
CA ALA A 1153 -70.82 41.89 -10.40
C ALA A 1153 -71.09 40.83 -11.52
N THR A 1154 -71.77 39.77 -11.04
CA THR A 1154 -72.91 39.01 -11.62
C THR A 1154 -72.70 37.90 -12.68
N ALA A 1155 -72.92 36.66 -12.19
CA ALA A 1155 -73.94 35.67 -12.60
C ALA A 1155 -73.77 34.72 -13.81
N GLY A 1156 -74.05 33.43 -13.55
CA GLY A 1156 -74.66 32.42 -14.47
C GLY A 1156 -73.70 31.55 -15.28
N GLN A 1157 -73.40 30.30 -14.91
CA GLN A 1157 -74.14 29.03 -15.07
C GLN A 1157 -73.75 28.17 -16.30
N SER A 1158 -73.42 26.89 -16.02
CA SER A 1158 -73.62 25.63 -16.82
C SER A 1158 -72.89 25.48 -18.18
N SER A 1159 -72.46 24.31 -18.70
CA SER A 1159 -72.43 22.90 -18.29
C SER A 1159 -71.83 22.06 -19.46
N LEU A 1160 -71.34 20.84 -19.15
CA LEU A 1160 -71.21 19.65 -20.04
C LEU A 1160 -70.21 19.72 -21.22
N ALA A 1161 -69.68 18.64 -21.79
CA ALA A 1161 -69.25 17.31 -21.38
C ALA A 1161 -68.58 16.67 -22.63
N ALA A 1162 -67.92 15.53 -22.40
CA ALA A 1162 -67.66 14.44 -23.34
C ALA A 1162 -66.26 14.31 -24.01
N ARG A 1163 -65.63 13.21 -23.58
CA ARG A 1163 -64.59 12.34 -24.18
C ARG A 1163 -65.10 11.68 -25.50
N PRO A 1164 -64.28 10.98 -26.33
CA PRO A 1164 -63.44 9.82 -25.91
C PRO A 1164 -62.16 9.45 -26.72
N ALA A 1165 -61.45 8.44 -26.15
CA ALA A 1165 -60.66 7.31 -26.72
C ALA A 1165 -59.59 7.58 -27.80
N VAL A 1166 -58.39 6.96 -27.78
CA VAL A 1166 -57.98 5.58 -27.42
C VAL A 1166 -56.69 5.57 -26.59
#